data_AF-A0A6J0NIJ3-F1
#
_entry.id   AF-A0A6J0NIJ3-F1
#
_cell.length_a   1.000
_cell.length_b   1.000
_cell.length_c   1.000
_cell.angle_alpha   90.00
_cell.angle_beta   90.00
_cell.angle_gamma   90.00
#
_symmetry.space_group_name_H-M   'P 1'
#
loop_
_entity.id
_entity.type
_entity.pdbx_description
1 polymer ?
#
loop_
_entity_poly.entity_id
_entity_poly.type
_entity_poly.pdbx_seq_one_letter_code
_entity_poly.pdbx_strand_id
1 'polypeptide(L)'
;MDLNRKHKVSLRGASSEEMSRDALLAKVSQARELRSYARRANAAAIFIQRVWRSYIVRKRAAFVIQEEWESSLSCHSDTLTKSWVSSRVLRPFLFFIRSLCVQQQKIEPRDVQCMHTCFKILLESINSNDQGYNFCSLAVGTSEESKTWACQTRRLVSLCSFLLTECSYSQERLKDVLGVSALLLRILIVLTDPKIWKILSKESFEDAETVGKMVVQFIGSSKSGYYTAVRRYIKSLTKNTDERLLITTSAVTLALRPFHARQPAFVGDSQLDTNLAVEEYVSLILTIPRLVCCLPSALIRALKHKSILMPSFHTLLILRDKLLTRISEIEHLEKQSCTTEIPSVGWAMGNIISLATVSENDFMDPQESNPQMFYVFYVHVIVTLAENLLSQVEKVGTQDSHLDLEATADETEKGKNSVKISFVELLRPVCQQWHLAKLLAASGKETRVGDKDASTSSEKGSETLELFDIARFYSCMLRIFCVLNPVVGPLPVLNMLSFCPGYIVSLWSSLESVLLPEDGCTADESLRKPAKASWNTRSPSEKKQKHLKNDGVNKWVNVLNKFSGKSPGPREHVESTSDQPGSSQVNESTDDGWDVQTLRGGPVGISKDVSYLLHLFCATYAHLLVVLDDIQFYEKQIPFTLEKQRRIASVLNTLVYNGLLRGTGPENRQLMDSAIRCLHLLYERDCRHPFCPSALWLSPGRTSRPPIAFAARTHEVLPTSDVFTSPSMGSVITITPHVFPFEERVHVFREFISMDKASRKMAGEVDAPGARSIEIVVRRGHVVEDGFRQLNSIGSRLKSSIHVSFVNESGLPEAGLDYGGLSKEFLTDITKAAFASEYGLFSQTTTSDRLLVPSPSARYLENGIQMIEFLGRIVGKALYEGILLDYSFSHVFIQKLLGRYSFIDELSGLDPELYRNLMYIKVKTIAAI
;
A
#
# COMPACT_ATOMS: atom_id res chain seq x y z
N MET A 1 -58.27 -52.51 27.84
CA MET A 1 -59.63 -52.78 27.34
C MET A 1 -59.67 -52.40 25.86
N ASP A 2 -59.48 -53.37 24.97
CA ASP A 2 -60.48 -53.75 23.96
C ASP A 2 -61.49 -52.68 23.50
N LEU A 3 -61.39 -52.19 22.24
CA LEU A 3 -62.11 -52.77 21.08
C LEU A 3 -62.20 -51.83 19.84
N ASN A 4 -61.85 -52.40 18.69
CA ASN A 4 -62.44 -52.19 17.34
C ASN A 4 -62.95 -50.80 16.89
N ARG A 5 -62.43 -50.38 15.71
CA ARG A 5 -63.25 -50.41 14.47
C ARG A 5 -62.42 -50.54 13.20
N LYS A 6 -62.76 -51.52 12.36
CA LYS A 6 -62.11 -51.84 11.08
C LYS A 6 -62.62 -50.95 9.93
N HIS A 7 -61.80 -50.85 8.88
CA HIS A 7 -62.12 -50.19 7.61
C HIS A 7 -63.46 -50.61 6.97
N LYS A 8 -63.99 -49.71 6.13
CA LYS A 8 -64.54 -50.11 4.82
C LYS A 8 -63.76 -49.42 3.71
N VAL A 9 -63.26 -50.23 2.79
CA VAL A 9 -62.57 -49.81 1.56
C VAL A 9 -63.62 -49.42 0.52
N SER A 10 -63.42 -48.30 -0.17
CA SER A 10 -64.17 -48.00 -1.40
C SER A 10 -63.51 -48.69 -2.59
N LEU A 11 -64.15 -49.74 -3.11
CA LEU A 11 -63.70 -50.47 -4.30
C LEU A 11 -64.28 -49.83 -5.57
N ARG A 12 -63.74 -48.66 -5.95
CA ARG A 12 -63.92 -48.15 -7.32
C ARG A 12 -62.70 -47.36 -7.75
N GLY A 13 -62.00 -47.85 -8.76
CA GLY A 13 -60.88 -47.16 -9.35
C GLY A 13 -61.35 -45.86 -9.98
N ALA A 14 -60.98 -44.72 -9.39
CA ALA A 14 -60.87 -43.48 -10.13
C ALA A 14 -59.61 -43.59 -11.00
N SER A 15 -59.77 -43.36 -12.30
CA SER A 15 -58.68 -43.37 -13.27
C SER A 15 -57.55 -42.44 -12.85
N SER A 16 -56.31 -42.91 -12.97
CA SER A 16 -55.14 -42.04 -12.93
C SER A 16 -55.32 -40.91 -13.95
N GLU A 17 -55.17 -39.67 -13.50
CA GLU A 17 -54.83 -38.58 -14.41
C GLU A 17 -53.59 -38.99 -15.22
N GLU A 18 -53.66 -38.84 -16.55
CA GLU A 18 -52.54 -39.17 -17.43
C GLU A 18 -51.39 -38.20 -17.16
N MET A 19 -50.50 -38.60 -16.25
CA MET A 19 -49.28 -37.87 -15.95
C MET A 19 -48.49 -37.65 -17.24
N SER A 20 -48.19 -36.39 -17.55
CA SER A 20 -47.38 -36.05 -18.72
C SER A 20 -46.05 -36.82 -18.71
N ARG A 21 -45.57 -37.17 -19.89
CA ARG A 21 -44.32 -37.93 -20.08
C ARG A 21 -43.16 -37.34 -19.28
N ASP A 22 -43.07 -36.02 -19.24
CA ASP A 22 -42.00 -35.30 -18.55
C ASP A 22 -42.18 -35.32 -17.02
N ALA A 23 -43.41 -35.25 -16.51
CA ALA A 23 -43.69 -35.42 -15.08
C ALA A 23 -43.39 -36.85 -14.60
N LEU A 24 -43.62 -37.86 -15.46
CA LEU A 24 -43.25 -39.25 -15.19
C LEU A 24 -41.72 -39.43 -15.23
N LEU A 25 -41.03 -38.84 -16.21
CA LEU A 25 -39.56 -38.84 -16.29
C LEU A 25 -38.92 -38.15 -15.07
N ALA A 26 -39.48 -37.03 -14.60
CA ALA A 26 -39.04 -36.32 -13.40
C ALA A 26 -39.24 -37.16 -12.11
N LYS A 27 -40.39 -37.84 -11.95
CA LYS A 27 -40.57 -38.80 -10.85
C LYS A 27 -39.57 -39.97 -10.93
N VAL A 28 -39.25 -40.44 -12.13
CA VAL A 28 -38.27 -41.52 -12.34
C VAL A 28 -36.83 -41.04 -12.06
N SER A 29 -36.45 -39.81 -12.41
CA SER A 29 -35.12 -39.25 -12.06
C SER A 29 -35.01 -39.04 -10.56
N GLN A 30 -36.00 -38.42 -9.91
CA GLN A 30 -36.05 -38.26 -8.44
C GLN A 30 -35.97 -39.62 -7.72
N ALA A 31 -36.69 -40.64 -8.20
CA ALA A 31 -36.61 -42.00 -7.65
C ALA A 31 -35.27 -42.71 -7.96
N ARG A 32 -34.53 -42.31 -8.99
CA ARG A 32 -33.14 -42.78 -9.25
C ARG A 32 -32.16 -42.08 -8.31
N GLU A 33 -32.33 -40.79 -8.06
CA GLU A 33 -31.51 -40.00 -7.12
C GLU A 33 -31.68 -40.46 -5.68
N LEU A 34 -32.92 -40.69 -5.21
CA LEU A 34 -33.16 -41.26 -3.88
C LEU A 34 -32.49 -42.64 -3.72
N ARG A 35 -32.51 -43.48 -4.77
CA ARG A 35 -31.80 -44.78 -4.79
C ARG A 35 -30.27 -44.65 -4.93
N SER A 36 -29.75 -43.55 -5.46
CA SER A 36 -28.30 -43.29 -5.51
C SER A 36 -27.81 -42.70 -4.18
N TYR A 37 -28.61 -41.85 -3.55
CA TYR A 37 -28.40 -41.33 -2.20
C TYR A 37 -28.40 -42.47 -1.18
N ALA A 38 -29.43 -43.33 -1.16
CA ALA A 38 -29.50 -44.47 -0.24
C ALA A 38 -28.30 -45.43 -0.39
N ARG A 39 -27.82 -45.66 -1.62
CA ARG A 39 -26.59 -46.44 -1.87
C ARG A 39 -25.34 -45.75 -1.32
N ARG A 40 -25.19 -44.43 -1.52
CA ARG A 40 -24.08 -43.65 -0.94
C ARG A 40 -24.13 -43.62 0.58
N ALA A 41 -25.31 -43.45 1.18
CA ALA A 41 -25.52 -43.47 2.63
C ALA A 41 -25.16 -44.83 3.24
N ASN A 42 -25.60 -45.94 2.63
CA ASN A 42 -25.22 -47.29 3.07
C ASN A 42 -23.72 -47.55 2.92
N ALA A 43 -23.09 -47.12 1.82
CA ALA A 43 -21.65 -47.24 1.63
C ALA A 43 -20.86 -46.44 2.69
N ALA A 44 -21.30 -45.21 3.00
CA ALA A 44 -20.72 -44.39 4.05
C ALA A 44 -20.91 -45.02 5.44
N ALA A 45 -22.09 -45.57 5.74
CA ALA A 45 -22.35 -46.27 7.00
C ALA A 45 -21.44 -47.50 7.18
N ILE A 46 -21.27 -48.33 6.14
CA ILE A 46 -20.34 -49.47 6.15
C ILE A 46 -18.90 -49.01 6.35
N PHE A 47 -18.49 -47.91 5.70
CA PHE A 47 -17.16 -47.32 5.89
C PHE A 47 -16.93 -46.85 7.33
N ILE A 48 -17.87 -46.09 7.91
CA ILE A 48 -17.82 -45.63 9.31
C ILE A 48 -17.74 -46.82 10.27
N GLN A 49 -18.59 -47.84 10.08
CA GLN A 49 -18.56 -49.07 10.89
C GLN A 49 -17.21 -49.81 10.78
N ARG A 50 -16.63 -49.91 9.58
CA ARG A 50 -15.32 -50.53 9.36
C ARG A 50 -14.20 -49.77 10.06
N VAL A 51 -14.19 -48.44 9.95
CA VAL A 51 -13.20 -47.58 10.62
C VAL A 51 -13.32 -47.69 12.14
N TRP A 52 -14.54 -47.61 12.68
CA TRP A 52 -14.81 -47.70 14.12
C TRP A 52 -14.43 -49.07 14.71
N ARG A 53 -14.82 -50.18 14.05
CA ARG A 53 -14.42 -51.54 14.47
C ARG A 53 -12.90 -51.71 14.42
N SER A 54 -12.25 -51.22 13.37
CA SER A 54 -10.78 -51.23 13.24
C SER A 54 -10.09 -50.42 14.33
N TYR A 55 -10.66 -49.27 14.72
CA TYR A 55 -10.16 -48.44 15.81
C TYR A 55 -10.29 -49.13 17.16
N ILE A 56 -11.44 -49.71 17.50
CA ILE A 56 -11.65 -50.46 18.77
C ILE A 56 -10.66 -51.63 18.88
N VAL A 57 -10.49 -52.42 17.82
CA VAL A 57 -9.57 -53.57 17.82
C VAL A 57 -8.12 -53.11 17.99
N ARG A 58 -7.70 -52.06 17.27
CA ARG A 58 -6.34 -51.49 17.44
C ARG A 58 -6.12 -50.90 18.83
N LYS A 59 -7.11 -50.22 19.42
CA LYS A 59 -7.03 -49.68 20.78
C LYS A 59 -6.90 -50.78 21.83
N ARG A 60 -7.67 -51.88 21.72
CA ARG A 60 -7.54 -53.05 22.61
C ARG A 60 -6.16 -53.72 22.48
N ALA A 61 -5.72 -53.97 21.25
CA ALA A 61 -4.39 -54.56 21.01
C ALA A 61 -3.25 -53.67 21.53
N ALA A 62 -3.38 -52.34 21.42
CA ALA A 62 -2.39 -51.41 21.94
C ALA A 62 -2.25 -51.45 23.47
N PHE A 63 -3.34 -51.61 24.23
CA PHE A 63 -3.26 -51.78 25.68
C PHE A 63 -2.56 -53.09 26.09
N VAL A 64 -2.91 -54.21 25.45
CA VAL A 64 -2.25 -55.51 25.71
C VAL A 64 -0.75 -55.42 25.43
N ILE A 65 -0.37 -54.81 24.29
CA ILE A 65 1.04 -54.63 23.92
C ILE A 65 1.77 -53.64 24.87
N GLN A 66 1.08 -52.65 25.44
CA GLN A 66 1.66 -51.75 26.46
C GLN A 66 1.97 -52.52 27.75
N GLU A 67 1.07 -53.38 28.20
CA GLU A 67 1.26 -54.23 29.40
C GLU A 67 2.36 -55.28 29.20
N GLU A 68 2.40 -55.95 28.04
CA GLU A 68 3.49 -56.87 27.66
C GLU A 68 4.85 -56.15 27.60
N TRP A 69 4.89 -54.92 27.08
CA TRP A 69 6.11 -54.11 26.94
C TRP A 69 6.63 -53.62 28.29
N GLU A 70 5.76 -53.12 29.17
CA GLU A 70 6.10 -52.76 30.55
C GLU A 70 6.64 -53.98 31.32
N SER A 71 5.94 -55.12 31.25
CA SER A 71 6.35 -56.37 31.90
C SER A 71 7.67 -56.92 31.38
N SER A 72 7.91 -56.79 30.06
CA SER A 72 9.19 -57.16 29.46
C SER A 72 10.32 -56.28 30.01
N LEU A 73 10.11 -54.97 30.14
CA LEU A 73 11.14 -54.04 30.60
C LEU A 73 11.47 -54.20 32.09
N SER A 74 10.52 -54.59 32.94
CA SER A 74 10.78 -54.85 34.36
C SER A 74 11.64 -56.09 34.64
N CYS A 75 11.82 -56.99 33.66
CA CYS A 75 12.47 -58.29 33.85
C CYS A 75 13.86 -58.43 33.19
N HIS A 76 14.45 -57.37 32.64
CA HIS A 76 15.76 -57.45 31.97
C HIS A 76 16.88 -56.87 32.84
N SER A 77 17.95 -57.63 33.08
CA SER A 77 19.17 -57.13 33.74
C SER A 77 20.31 -56.79 32.77
N ASP A 78 20.56 -57.61 31.72
CA ASP A 78 21.81 -57.53 30.96
C ASP A 78 21.67 -57.73 29.43
N THR A 79 22.57 -57.08 28.67
CA THR A 79 22.76 -57.12 27.19
C THR A 79 21.77 -56.34 26.30
N LEU A 80 21.91 -55.01 26.30
CA LEU A 80 21.12 -54.05 25.52
C LEU A 80 21.49 -53.96 24.01
N THR A 81 21.39 -55.06 23.27
CA THR A 81 21.81 -55.11 21.85
C THR A 81 20.98 -54.24 20.88
N LYS A 82 21.60 -53.76 19.79
CA LYS A 82 20.96 -52.88 18.79
C LYS A 82 19.65 -53.45 18.20
N SER A 83 19.62 -54.76 17.96
CA SER A 83 18.46 -55.46 17.41
C SER A 83 17.34 -55.63 18.45
N TRP A 84 17.67 -55.80 19.73
CA TRP A 84 16.72 -55.80 20.84
C TRP A 84 16.06 -54.42 21.01
N VAL A 85 16.84 -53.33 21.01
CA VAL A 85 16.31 -51.96 21.07
C VAL A 85 15.32 -51.68 19.93
N SER A 86 15.68 -52.05 18.70
CA SER A 86 14.79 -51.89 17.53
C SER A 86 13.52 -52.75 17.62
N SER A 87 13.65 -54.05 17.95
CA SER A 87 12.56 -55.02 17.82
C SER A 87 11.66 -55.15 19.06
N ARG A 88 12.22 -55.06 20.26
CA ARG A 88 11.52 -55.25 21.55
C ARG A 88 11.13 -53.92 22.20
N VAL A 89 11.99 -52.90 22.14
CA VAL A 89 11.68 -51.59 22.75
C VAL A 89 10.91 -50.70 21.78
N LEU A 90 11.52 -50.33 20.64
CA LEU A 90 11.05 -49.24 19.81
C LEU A 90 9.84 -49.61 18.92
N ARG A 91 9.82 -50.82 18.34
CA ARG A 91 8.72 -51.26 17.46
C ARG A 91 7.37 -51.39 18.18
N PRO A 92 7.24 -52.00 19.38
CA PRO A 92 5.97 -52.05 20.12
C PRO A 92 5.55 -50.67 20.63
N PHE A 93 6.50 -49.89 21.18
CA PHE A 93 6.30 -48.52 21.63
C PHE A 93 5.65 -47.62 20.55
N LEU A 94 6.25 -47.58 19.36
CA LEU A 94 5.73 -46.80 18.23
C LEU A 94 4.35 -47.30 17.71
N PHE A 95 3.91 -48.50 18.07
CA PHE A 95 2.57 -49.00 17.76
C PHE A 95 1.54 -48.55 18.80
N PHE A 96 1.80 -48.75 20.10
CA PHE A 96 0.83 -48.40 21.13
C PHE A 96 0.69 -46.89 21.30
N ILE A 97 1.79 -46.11 21.36
CA ILE A 97 1.73 -44.63 21.47
C ILE A 97 0.96 -43.99 20.30
N ARG A 98 1.11 -44.52 19.07
CA ARG A 98 0.35 -44.04 17.91
C ARG A 98 -1.15 -44.34 18.01
N SER A 99 -1.53 -45.41 18.70
CA SER A 99 -2.91 -45.89 18.80
C SER A 99 -3.62 -45.35 20.05
N LEU A 100 -2.87 -45.10 21.11
CA LEU A 100 -3.35 -44.58 22.39
C LEU A 100 -3.33 -43.04 22.40
N CYS A 101 -2.19 -42.41 22.09
CA CYS A 101 -2.06 -40.95 22.20
C CYS A 101 -2.41 -40.23 20.87
N VAL A 102 -1.68 -40.53 19.79
CA VAL A 102 -1.74 -39.74 18.54
C VAL A 102 -3.11 -39.81 17.85
N GLN A 103 -3.80 -40.96 17.94
CA GLN A 103 -5.15 -41.14 17.38
C GLN A 103 -6.27 -40.61 18.29
N GLN A 104 -5.99 -40.27 19.55
CA GLN A 104 -7.01 -39.83 20.52
C GLN A 104 -6.84 -38.37 20.95
N GLN A 105 -5.74 -37.70 20.55
CA GLN A 105 -5.37 -36.34 20.98
C GLN A 105 -5.46 -36.16 22.50
N LYS A 106 -5.02 -37.20 23.23
CA LYS A 106 -5.02 -37.25 24.68
C LYS A 106 -3.79 -37.99 25.15
N ILE A 107 -3.05 -37.36 26.06
CA ILE A 107 -1.88 -37.95 26.72
C ILE A 107 -2.28 -38.29 28.16
N GLU A 108 -2.19 -39.57 28.50
CA GLU A 108 -2.35 -40.06 29.88
C GLU A 108 -0.96 -40.16 30.56
N PRO A 109 -0.86 -40.02 31.89
CA PRO A 109 0.43 -40.04 32.59
C PRO A 109 1.20 -41.36 32.42
N ARG A 110 0.50 -42.50 32.26
CA ARG A 110 1.11 -43.80 31.92
C ARG A 110 1.89 -43.72 30.60
N ASP A 111 1.31 -43.08 29.58
CA ASP A 111 1.96 -42.94 28.27
C ASP A 111 3.21 -42.05 28.36
N VAL A 112 3.18 -40.98 29.17
CA VAL A 112 4.34 -40.11 29.42
C VAL A 112 5.48 -40.90 30.08
N GLN A 113 5.17 -41.76 31.04
CA GLN A 113 6.15 -42.65 31.66
C GLN A 113 6.72 -43.66 30.66
N CYS A 114 5.90 -44.25 29.79
CA CYS A 114 6.38 -45.11 28.70
C CYS A 114 7.31 -44.34 27.74
N MET A 115 6.96 -43.11 27.37
CA MET A 115 7.80 -42.26 26.51
C MET A 115 9.13 -41.92 27.18
N HIS A 116 9.12 -41.52 28.45
CA HIS A 116 10.33 -41.21 29.21
C HIS A 116 11.27 -42.41 29.30
N THR A 117 10.76 -43.60 29.67
CA THR A 117 11.55 -44.84 29.74
C THR A 117 12.10 -45.24 28.37
N CYS A 118 11.28 -45.19 27.31
CA CYS A 118 11.74 -45.51 25.95
C CYS A 118 12.82 -44.54 25.46
N PHE A 119 12.67 -43.24 25.72
CA PHE A 119 13.63 -42.22 25.27
C PHE A 119 14.94 -42.27 26.08
N LYS A 120 14.88 -42.58 27.38
CA LYS A 120 16.08 -42.80 28.20
C LYS A 120 16.90 -43.99 27.67
N ILE A 121 16.27 -45.15 27.46
CA ILE A 121 16.93 -46.35 26.92
C ILE A 121 17.51 -46.10 25.51
N LEU A 122 16.77 -45.40 24.65
CA LEU A 122 17.27 -45.05 23.31
C LEU A 122 18.47 -44.10 23.39
N LEU A 123 18.45 -43.11 24.28
CA LEU A 123 19.56 -42.17 24.47
C LEU A 123 20.80 -42.84 25.08
N GLU A 124 20.63 -43.81 25.99
CA GLU A 124 21.71 -44.63 26.53
C GLU A 124 22.35 -45.51 25.43
N SER A 125 21.52 -46.15 24.58
CA SER A 125 21.99 -46.89 23.40
C SER A 125 22.78 -46.00 22.44
N ILE A 126 22.23 -44.82 22.06
CA ILE A 126 22.87 -43.88 21.13
C ILE A 126 24.20 -43.34 21.68
N ASN A 127 24.35 -43.22 22.99
CA ASN A 127 25.58 -42.70 23.63
C ASN A 127 26.67 -43.76 23.85
N SER A 128 26.36 -45.05 23.69
CA SER A 128 27.32 -46.15 23.80
C SER A 128 28.35 -46.10 22.66
N ASN A 129 29.59 -46.46 22.98
CA ASN A 129 30.69 -46.53 22.01
C ASN A 129 30.72 -47.88 21.26
N ASP A 130 29.96 -48.89 21.70
CA ASP A 130 30.01 -50.23 21.11
C ASP A 130 29.04 -50.41 19.94
N GLN A 131 29.57 -50.87 18.80
CA GLN A 131 28.79 -51.17 17.58
C GLN A 131 27.63 -52.14 17.80
N GLY A 132 27.76 -53.09 18.74
CA GLY A 132 26.69 -54.06 19.06
C GLY A 132 25.51 -53.49 19.85
N TYR A 133 25.70 -52.35 20.53
CA TYR A 133 24.73 -51.77 21.48
C TYR A 133 24.08 -50.48 20.95
N ASN A 134 24.74 -49.77 20.04
CA ASN A 134 24.28 -48.47 19.56
C ASN A 134 23.25 -48.58 18.43
N PHE A 135 22.08 -47.97 18.63
CA PHE A 135 20.99 -47.92 17.64
C PHE A 135 21.40 -47.33 16.28
N CYS A 136 22.35 -46.39 16.24
CA CYS A 136 22.83 -45.80 14.99
C CYS A 136 23.61 -46.78 14.09
N SER A 137 24.16 -47.88 14.62
CA SER A 137 24.84 -48.90 13.80
C SER A 137 23.87 -49.79 13.00
N LEU A 138 22.55 -49.59 13.14
CA LEU A 138 21.54 -50.14 12.23
C LEU A 138 21.43 -49.33 10.93
N ALA A 139 21.73 -48.03 10.94
CA ALA A 139 21.70 -47.19 9.75
C ALA A 139 22.75 -47.61 8.70
N VAL A 140 23.92 -48.02 9.20
CA VAL A 140 25.12 -48.52 8.48
C VAL A 140 25.08 -50.04 8.29
N GLY A 141 24.06 -50.72 8.82
CA GLY A 141 23.92 -52.17 8.74
C GLY A 141 23.47 -52.67 7.36
N THR A 142 22.92 -53.88 7.33
CA THR A 142 22.30 -54.44 6.13
C THR A 142 21.18 -53.54 5.58
N SER A 143 20.84 -53.70 4.29
CA SER A 143 19.76 -52.91 3.66
C SER A 143 18.42 -52.99 4.42
N GLU A 144 18.13 -54.10 5.10
CA GLU A 144 16.93 -54.26 5.93
C GLU A 144 17.04 -53.54 7.29
N GLU A 145 18.20 -53.60 7.96
CA GLU A 145 18.47 -52.82 9.17
C GLU A 145 18.38 -51.31 8.89
N SER A 146 18.95 -50.84 7.79
CA SER A 146 18.89 -49.42 7.39
C SER A 146 17.46 -48.96 7.08
N LYS A 147 16.68 -49.78 6.34
CA LYS A 147 15.25 -49.50 6.08
C LYS A 147 14.40 -49.53 7.35
N THR A 148 14.66 -50.45 8.28
CA THR A 148 13.90 -50.53 9.54
C THR A 148 14.24 -49.37 10.48
N TRP A 149 15.52 -49.00 10.60
CA TRP A 149 15.97 -47.79 11.29
C TRP A 149 15.30 -46.55 10.71
N ALA A 150 15.35 -46.35 9.38
CA ALA A 150 14.73 -45.19 8.73
C ALA A 150 13.20 -45.13 8.96
N CYS A 151 12.51 -46.28 8.93
CA CYS A 151 11.08 -46.35 9.24
C CYS A 151 10.76 -45.96 10.70
N GLN A 152 11.58 -46.41 11.65
CA GLN A 152 11.44 -46.08 13.07
C GLN A 152 11.74 -44.59 13.33
N THR A 153 12.83 -44.05 12.76
CA THR A 153 13.20 -42.63 12.90
C THR A 153 12.14 -41.71 12.27
N ARG A 154 11.57 -42.05 11.10
CA ARG A 154 10.43 -41.30 10.54
C ARG A 154 9.19 -41.29 11.45
N ARG A 155 8.92 -42.40 12.16
CA ARG A 155 7.84 -42.45 13.16
C ARG A 155 8.16 -41.62 14.41
N LEU A 156 9.41 -41.61 14.88
CA LEU A 156 9.85 -40.72 15.97
C LEU A 156 9.70 -39.24 15.58
N VAL A 157 10.01 -38.85 14.35
CA VAL A 157 9.72 -37.49 13.82
C VAL A 157 8.21 -37.20 13.90
N SER A 158 7.35 -38.11 13.45
CA SER A 158 5.89 -37.90 13.52
C SER A 158 5.35 -37.80 14.95
N LEU A 159 5.97 -38.51 15.91
CA LEU A 159 5.66 -38.38 17.34
C LEU A 159 6.13 -37.04 17.90
N CYS A 160 7.28 -36.53 17.45
CA CYS A 160 7.75 -35.19 17.81
C CYS A 160 6.82 -34.08 17.29
N SER A 161 6.33 -34.20 16.05
CA SER A 161 5.31 -33.28 15.50
C SER A 161 4.02 -33.28 16.33
N PHE A 162 3.59 -34.44 16.84
CA PHE A 162 2.45 -34.54 17.75
C PHE A 162 2.73 -33.86 19.09
N LEU A 163 3.83 -34.22 19.77
CA LEU A 163 4.19 -33.66 21.08
C LEU A 163 4.41 -32.13 21.06
N LEU A 164 5.05 -31.61 20.01
CA LEU A 164 5.18 -30.16 19.80
C LEU A 164 3.82 -29.45 19.63
N THR A 165 2.84 -30.13 19.02
CA THR A 165 1.48 -29.59 18.88
C THR A 165 0.75 -29.59 20.23
N GLU A 166 0.86 -30.66 21.03
CA GLU A 166 0.27 -30.73 22.38
C GLU A 166 0.88 -29.69 23.34
N CYS A 167 2.18 -29.40 23.19
CA CYS A 167 2.87 -28.31 23.92
C CYS A 167 2.28 -26.90 23.64
N SER A 168 1.46 -26.73 22.59
CA SER A 168 0.83 -25.44 22.27
C SER A 168 -0.55 -25.22 22.92
N TYR A 169 -1.18 -26.26 23.48
CA TYR A 169 -2.55 -26.18 24.02
C TYR A 169 -2.67 -26.24 25.55
N SER A 170 -1.71 -26.84 26.26
CA SER A 170 -1.83 -27.02 27.71
C SER A 170 -1.19 -25.86 28.49
N GLN A 171 -1.84 -25.42 29.57
CA GLN A 171 -1.20 -24.59 30.62
C GLN A 171 -0.98 -25.36 31.93
N GLU A 172 -1.76 -26.41 32.21
CA GLU A 172 -1.78 -27.08 33.53
C GLU A 172 -1.05 -28.45 33.57
N ARG A 173 -0.94 -29.19 32.46
CA ARG A 173 -0.24 -30.51 32.41
C ARG A 173 1.21 -30.40 31.94
N LEU A 174 1.84 -29.26 32.19
CA LEU A 174 2.92 -28.77 31.33
C LEU A 174 4.26 -29.52 31.46
N LYS A 175 4.71 -29.80 32.69
CA LYS A 175 6.12 -30.16 32.95
C LYS A 175 6.52 -31.50 32.32
N ASP A 176 5.72 -32.55 32.50
CA ASP A 176 6.11 -33.90 32.09
C ASP A 176 6.12 -34.04 30.55
N VAL A 177 5.16 -33.38 29.87
CA VAL A 177 5.11 -33.32 28.39
C VAL A 177 6.26 -32.49 27.82
N LEU A 178 6.63 -31.37 28.45
CA LEU A 178 7.81 -30.59 28.05
C LEU A 178 9.11 -31.40 28.21
N GLY A 179 9.29 -32.09 29.34
CA GLY A 179 10.48 -32.92 29.59
C GLY A 179 10.64 -34.03 28.55
N VAL A 180 9.57 -34.77 28.26
CA VAL A 180 9.55 -35.82 27.23
C VAL A 180 9.76 -35.25 25.82
N SER A 181 9.21 -34.07 25.52
CA SER A 181 9.45 -33.38 24.24
C SER A 181 10.90 -32.95 24.06
N ALA A 182 11.53 -32.42 25.12
CA ALA A 182 12.94 -32.03 25.11
C ALA A 182 13.88 -33.25 24.92
N LEU A 183 13.56 -34.39 25.54
CA LEU A 183 14.30 -35.64 25.34
C LEU A 183 14.19 -36.14 23.89
N LEU A 184 12.99 -36.15 23.30
CA LEU A 184 12.79 -36.58 21.91
C LEU A 184 13.48 -35.65 20.91
N LEU A 185 13.44 -34.34 21.14
CA LEU A 185 14.14 -33.36 20.30
C LEU A 185 15.66 -33.57 20.35
N ARG A 186 16.23 -33.80 21.54
CA ARG A 186 17.65 -34.16 21.69
C ARG A 186 18.01 -35.44 20.95
N ILE A 187 17.19 -36.49 21.07
CA ILE A 187 17.34 -37.74 20.32
C ILE A 187 17.36 -37.48 18.81
N LEU A 188 16.39 -36.72 18.29
CA LEU A 188 16.31 -36.43 16.85
C LEU A 188 17.51 -35.58 16.37
N ILE A 189 18.06 -34.70 17.22
CA ILE A 189 19.29 -33.94 16.95
C ILE A 189 20.50 -34.88 16.84
N VAL A 190 20.59 -35.96 17.61
CA VAL A 190 21.67 -36.94 17.41
C VAL A 190 21.39 -37.82 16.18
N LEU A 191 20.16 -38.33 16.01
CA LEU A 191 19.78 -39.20 14.88
C LEU A 191 19.84 -38.53 13.49
N THR A 192 19.91 -37.20 13.41
CA THR A 192 20.02 -36.47 12.13
C THR A 192 21.36 -35.77 11.92
N ASP A 193 22.35 -36.01 12.78
CA ASP A 193 23.75 -35.59 12.54
C ASP A 193 24.70 -36.77 12.74
N PRO A 194 25.10 -37.45 11.64
CA PRO A 194 26.05 -38.54 11.68
C PRO A 194 27.39 -38.19 12.35
N LYS A 195 27.81 -36.92 12.34
CA LYS A 195 29.08 -36.50 12.95
C LYS A 195 29.10 -36.65 14.48
N ILE A 196 27.92 -36.75 15.11
CA ILE A 196 27.77 -36.98 16.55
C ILE A 196 27.84 -38.49 16.88
N TRP A 197 27.74 -39.38 15.89
CA TRP A 197 27.74 -40.83 16.10
C TRP A 197 29.18 -41.31 16.36
N LYS A 198 29.48 -41.64 17.62
CA LYS A 198 30.82 -42.02 18.13
C LYS A 198 31.45 -43.30 17.53
N ILE A 199 30.86 -43.86 16.48
CA ILE A 199 31.08 -45.24 16.01
C ILE A 199 31.58 -45.31 14.56
N LEU A 200 31.57 -44.20 13.83
CA LEU A 200 31.86 -44.19 12.40
C LEU A 200 33.36 -44.40 12.12
N SER A 201 33.67 -45.48 11.40
CA SER A 201 34.92 -45.59 10.65
C SER A 201 34.84 -44.71 9.39
N LYS A 202 36.00 -44.32 8.82
CA LYS A 202 36.03 -43.48 7.61
C LYS A 202 35.25 -44.07 6.43
N GLU A 203 35.20 -45.39 6.32
CA GLU A 203 34.50 -46.11 5.24
C GLU A 203 32.98 -46.13 5.43
N SER A 204 32.50 -46.17 6.67
CA SER A 204 31.06 -46.18 6.99
C SER A 204 30.38 -44.79 6.98
N PHE A 205 31.17 -43.72 6.81
CA PHE A 205 30.68 -42.35 6.97
C PHE A 205 29.73 -41.92 5.84
N GLU A 206 29.99 -42.33 4.59
CA GLU A 206 29.15 -41.96 3.43
C GLU A 206 27.76 -42.63 3.50
N ASP A 207 27.69 -43.90 3.87
CA ASP A 207 26.42 -44.61 4.09
C ASP A 207 25.61 -44.00 5.25
N ALA A 208 26.29 -43.63 6.35
CA ALA A 208 25.65 -42.91 7.45
C ALA A 208 25.12 -41.53 7.01
N GLU A 209 25.86 -40.83 6.14
CA GLU A 209 25.47 -39.52 5.63
C GLU A 209 24.29 -39.59 4.66
N THR A 210 24.25 -40.57 3.75
CA THR A 210 23.10 -40.77 2.84
C THR A 210 21.82 -41.11 3.61
N VAL A 211 21.91 -42.01 4.59
CA VAL A 211 20.76 -42.41 5.43
C VAL A 211 20.31 -41.26 6.35
N GLY A 212 21.25 -40.47 6.88
CA GLY A 212 20.97 -39.23 7.61
C GLY A 212 20.24 -38.19 6.74
N LYS A 213 20.72 -37.97 5.50
CA LYS A 213 20.07 -37.09 4.51
C LYS A 213 18.63 -37.50 4.23
N MET A 214 18.31 -38.80 4.12
CA MET A 214 16.93 -39.27 3.93
C MET A 214 15.98 -38.93 5.09
N VAL A 215 16.48 -38.85 6.34
CA VAL A 215 15.66 -38.44 7.50
C VAL A 215 15.50 -36.91 7.52
N VAL A 216 16.55 -36.17 7.22
CA VAL A 216 16.50 -34.70 7.11
C VAL A 216 15.55 -34.26 5.99
N GLN A 217 15.57 -34.93 4.83
CA GLN A 217 14.59 -34.74 3.75
C GLN A 217 13.16 -35.07 4.20
N PHE A 218 12.95 -36.12 5.01
CA PHE A 218 11.62 -36.42 5.54
C PHE A 218 11.09 -35.31 6.45
N ILE A 219 11.93 -34.77 7.36
CA ILE A 219 11.61 -33.59 8.18
C ILE A 219 11.24 -32.40 7.28
N GLY A 220 12.03 -32.19 6.22
CA GLY A 220 11.79 -31.22 5.14
C GLY A 220 10.44 -31.35 4.41
N SER A 221 9.80 -32.52 4.44
CA SER A 221 8.58 -32.79 3.67
C SER A 221 7.31 -32.48 4.45
N SER A 222 6.26 -32.01 3.75
CA SER A 222 4.90 -31.84 4.27
C SER A 222 4.34 -33.10 4.97
N LYS A 223 4.81 -34.30 4.57
CA LYS A 223 4.40 -35.60 5.13
C LYS A 223 4.84 -35.80 6.59
N SER A 224 5.80 -35.03 7.10
CA SER A 224 6.22 -35.11 8.51
C SER A 224 5.30 -34.35 9.47
N GLY A 225 4.56 -33.36 8.96
CA GLY A 225 3.83 -32.38 9.77
C GLY A 225 4.72 -31.50 10.68
N TYR A 226 6.06 -31.58 10.54
CA TYR A 226 7.00 -31.00 11.51
C TYR A 226 6.94 -29.47 11.53
N TYR A 227 7.05 -28.82 10.37
CA TYR A 227 6.94 -27.36 10.24
C TYR A 227 5.59 -26.83 10.74
N THR A 228 4.49 -27.59 10.53
CA THR A 228 3.16 -27.22 11.04
C THR A 228 3.10 -27.30 12.58
N ALA A 229 3.75 -28.28 13.18
CA ALA A 229 3.85 -28.40 14.64
C ALA A 229 4.72 -27.28 15.24
N VAL A 230 5.88 -27.00 14.63
CA VAL A 230 6.77 -25.89 15.03
C VAL A 230 6.03 -24.55 14.90
N ARG A 231 5.27 -24.32 13.83
CA ARG A 231 4.42 -23.12 13.66
C ARG A 231 3.44 -22.93 14.82
N ARG A 232 2.67 -23.96 15.19
CA ARG A 232 1.71 -23.89 16.31
C ARG A 232 2.41 -23.64 17.64
N TYR A 233 3.52 -24.34 17.89
CA TYR A 233 4.33 -24.16 19.08
C TYR A 233 4.84 -22.71 19.21
N ILE A 234 5.44 -22.15 18.16
CA ILE A 234 5.94 -20.76 18.17
C ILE A 234 4.79 -19.75 18.29
N LYS A 235 3.64 -19.97 17.64
CA LYS A 235 2.45 -19.09 17.79
C LYS A 235 1.91 -19.05 19.24
N SER A 236 2.13 -20.10 20.03
CA SER A 236 1.73 -20.18 21.45
C SER A 236 2.73 -19.57 22.46
N LEU A 237 3.93 -19.17 22.02
CA LEU A 237 4.98 -18.65 22.91
C LEU A 237 4.71 -17.19 23.32
N THR A 238 4.12 -17.02 24.50
CA THR A 238 3.81 -15.70 25.08
C THR A 238 4.93 -15.11 25.94
N LYS A 239 5.71 -15.94 26.64
CA LYS A 239 6.95 -15.58 27.36
C LYS A 239 7.93 -16.75 27.36
N ASN A 240 9.22 -16.45 27.25
CA ASN A 240 10.31 -17.43 27.31
C ASN A 240 10.63 -17.81 28.77
N THR A 241 10.60 -19.10 29.07
CA THR A 241 11.15 -19.72 30.28
C THR A 241 12.28 -20.68 29.87
N ASP A 242 13.25 -20.95 30.75
CA ASP A 242 14.46 -21.70 30.36
C ASP A 242 14.19 -23.10 29.77
N GLU A 243 13.19 -23.82 30.29
CA GLU A 243 12.74 -25.10 29.75
C GLU A 243 12.17 -24.96 28.32
N ARG A 244 11.42 -23.88 28.07
CA ARG A 244 10.89 -23.56 26.73
C ARG A 244 11.98 -23.07 25.78
N LEU A 245 13.01 -22.39 26.29
CA LEU A 245 14.18 -21.97 25.48
C LEU A 245 14.91 -23.18 24.89
N LEU A 246 15.12 -24.25 25.66
CA LEU A 246 15.75 -25.48 25.18
C LEU A 246 14.93 -26.16 24.06
N ILE A 247 13.62 -26.26 24.25
CA ILE A 247 12.69 -26.88 23.28
C ILE A 247 12.62 -26.03 22.00
N THR A 248 12.48 -24.71 22.13
CA THR A 248 12.48 -23.76 21.01
C THR A 248 13.79 -23.83 20.22
N THR A 249 14.92 -23.83 20.92
CA THR A 249 16.25 -23.97 20.30
C THR A 249 16.35 -25.27 19.52
N SER A 250 15.99 -26.39 20.14
CA SER A 250 16.10 -27.72 19.51
C SER A 250 15.14 -27.88 18.32
N ALA A 251 13.93 -27.34 18.41
CA ALA A 251 12.94 -27.39 17.35
C ALA A 251 13.33 -26.53 16.13
N VAL A 252 13.81 -25.30 16.36
CA VAL A 252 14.33 -24.44 15.30
C VAL A 252 15.60 -25.04 14.69
N THR A 253 16.53 -25.58 15.49
CA THR A 253 17.72 -26.28 14.98
C THR A 253 17.35 -27.41 14.02
N LEU A 254 16.40 -28.28 14.38
CA LEU A 254 15.94 -29.36 13.49
C LEU A 254 15.27 -28.82 12.22
N ALA A 255 14.46 -27.77 12.31
CA ALA A 255 13.84 -27.11 11.16
C ALA A 255 14.86 -26.46 10.18
N LEU A 256 16.08 -26.15 10.66
CA LEU A 256 17.16 -25.57 9.85
C LEU A 256 18.15 -26.61 9.29
N ARG A 257 18.10 -27.88 9.72
CA ARG A 257 19.01 -28.92 9.19
C ARG A 257 18.90 -29.20 7.68
N PRO A 258 17.71 -29.15 7.04
CA PRO A 258 17.61 -29.32 5.59
C PRO A 258 18.44 -28.32 4.77
N PHE A 259 18.67 -27.11 5.28
CA PHE A 259 19.52 -26.11 4.64
C PHE A 259 21.02 -26.43 4.72
N HIS A 260 21.45 -27.16 5.76
CA HIS A 260 22.85 -27.49 6.02
C HIS A 260 23.29 -28.81 5.38
N ALA A 261 22.37 -29.70 5.02
CA ALA A 261 22.63 -30.93 4.27
C ALA A 261 23.02 -30.69 2.79
N ARG A 262 23.06 -29.41 2.36
CA ARG A 262 23.31 -28.96 1.00
C ARG A 262 24.81 -28.80 0.73
N GLN A 263 25.49 -29.89 0.39
CA GLN A 263 26.84 -29.83 -0.20
C GLN A 263 26.77 -29.64 -1.73
N PRO A 264 27.70 -28.88 -2.35
CA PRO A 264 27.71 -28.61 -3.78
C PRO A 264 28.50 -29.69 -4.54
N ALA A 265 27.86 -30.81 -4.89
CA ALA A 265 28.48 -31.83 -5.73
C ALA A 265 27.45 -32.52 -6.64
N PHE A 266 27.80 -32.57 -7.93
CA PHE A 266 27.14 -33.27 -9.04
C PHE A 266 25.77 -32.78 -9.54
N VAL A 267 25.73 -32.57 -10.86
CA VAL A 267 24.56 -32.34 -11.69
C VAL A 267 23.83 -33.68 -11.89
N GLY A 268 22.60 -33.79 -11.40
CA GLY A 268 21.74 -34.96 -11.61
C GLY A 268 20.61 -35.07 -10.59
N ASP A 269 19.36 -34.88 -11.05
CA ASP A 269 18.01 -35.15 -10.50
C ASP A 269 17.64 -34.85 -9.02
N SER A 270 18.61 -34.62 -8.13
CA SER A 270 18.43 -34.42 -6.69
C SER A 270 18.08 -32.98 -6.28
N GLN A 271 17.97 -32.05 -7.24
CA GLN A 271 17.56 -30.66 -6.96
C GLN A 271 16.07 -30.51 -6.61
N LEU A 272 15.19 -31.43 -7.05
CA LEU A 272 13.75 -31.29 -6.78
C LEU A 272 13.41 -31.43 -5.28
N ASP A 273 14.02 -32.39 -4.58
CA ASP A 273 13.60 -32.75 -3.21
C ASP A 273 14.07 -31.75 -2.14
N THR A 274 15.14 -30.99 -2.40
CA THR A 274 15.64 -29.99 -1.44
C THR A 274 14.81 -28.71 -1.39
N ASN A 275 14.09 -28.39 -2.49
CA ASN A 275 13.16 -27.25 -2.52
C ASN A 275 11.98 -27.43 -1.55
N LEU A 276 11.54 -28.68 -1.27
CA LEU A 276 10.40 -28.97 -0.39
C LEU A 276 10.56 -28.36 1.00
N ALA A 277 11.74 -28.48 1.62
CA ALA A 277 12.00 -27.91 2.94
C ALA A 277 11.98 -26.38 2.95
N VAL A 278 12.43 -25.76 1.86
CA VAL A 278 12.39 -24.30 1.68
C VAL A 278 10.95 -23.84 1.48
N GLU A 279 10.14 -24.58 0.70
CA GLU A 279 8.71 -24.31 0.55
C GLU A 279 7.97 -24.37 1.89
N GLU A 280 8.21 -25.40 2.73
CA GLU A 280 7.63 -25.49 4.07
C GLU A 280 8.08 -24.32 4.96
N TYR A 281 9.38 -23.99 4.96
CA TYR A 281 9.94 -22.91 5.78
C TYR A 281 9.36 -21.54 5.42
N VAL A 282 9.29 -21.20 4.13
CA VAL A 282 8.68 -19.95 3.65
C VAL A 282 7.18 -19.92 3.97
N SER A 283 6.46 -21.01 3.71
CA SER A 283 5.00 -21.05 3.87
C SER A 283 4.54 -21.05 5.33
N LEU A 284 5.27 -21.72 6.23
CA LEU A 284 4.82 -21.99 7.61
C LEU A 284 5.62 -21.29 8.70
N ILE A 285 6.91 -20.99 8.49
CA ILE A 285 7.78 -20.38 9.51
C ILE A 285 7.92 -18.88 9.32
N LEU A 286 8.29 -18.42 8.12
CA LEU A 286 8.45 -16.96 7.87
C LEU A 286 7.13 -16.20 8.04
N THR A 287 5.98 -16.84 7.80
CA THR A 287 4.64 -16.27 7.99
C THR A 287 4.16 -16.25 9.46
N ILE A 288 4.98 -16.63 10.45
CA ILE A 288 4.60 -16.62 11.87
C ILE A 288 4.54 -15.18 12.41
N PRO A 289 3.43 -14.74 13.03
CA PRO A 289 3.35 -13.42 13.65
C PRO A 289 4.42 -13.22 14.72
N ARG A 290 5.16 -12.10 14.62
CA ARG A 290 6.22 -11.68 15.56
C ARG A 290 7.36 -12.70 15.77
N LEU A 291 7.68 -13.53 14.77
CA LEU A 291 8.74 -14.56 14.84
C LEU A 291 10.05 -14.02 15.45
N VAL A 292 10.54 -12.88 14.96
CA VAL A 292 11.81 -12.28 15.41
C VAL A 292 11.73 -11.76 16.86
N CYS A 293 10.56 -11.37 17.34
CA CYS A 293 10.36 -10.91 18.72
C CYS A 293 10.23 -12.08 19.72
N CYS A 294 9.75 -13.24 19.28
CA CYS A 294 9.54 -14.41 20.13
C CYS A 294 10.83 -15.24 20.33
N LEU A 295 11.77 -15.21 19.38
CA LEU A 295 12.96 -16.05 19.39
C LEU A 295 14.16 -15.39 20.12
N PRO A 296 15.00 -16.19 20.81
CA PRO A 296 16.29 -15.73 21.34
C PRO A 296 17.26 -15.24 20.27
N SER A 297 18.10 -14.26 20.61
CA SER A 297 19.10 -13.66 19.71
C SER A 297 20.04 -14.65 19.02
N ALA A 298 20.39 -15.76 19.70
CA ALA A 298 21.18 -16.84 19.11
C ALA A 298 20.47 -17.55 17.94
N LEU A 299 19.15 -17.74 18.02
CA LEU A 299 18.35 -18.34 16.94
C LEU A 299 18.09 -17.34 15.82
N ILE A 300 17.89 -16.06 16.13
CA ILE A 300 17.80 -14.99 15.12
C ILE A 300 19.08 -14.97 14.27
N ARG A 301 20.27 -15.07 14.88
CA ARG A 301 21.55 -15.16 14.16
C ARG A 301 21.64 -16.40 13.26
N ALA A 302 21.10 -17.54 13.69
CA ALA A 302 21.04 -18.74 12.85
C ALA A 302 20.11 -18.54 11.64
N LEU A 303 18.91 -17.98 11.84
CA LEU A 303 17.94 -17.69 10.77
C LEU A 303 18.45 -16.65 9.76
N LYS A 304 19.27 -15.70 10.22
CA LYS A 304 19.94 -14.67 9.39
C LYS A 304 20.97 -15.24 8.41
N HIS A 305 21.54 -16.42 8.69
CA HIS A 305 22.69 -16.92 7.93
C HIS A 305 22.38 -17.10 6.43
N LYS A 306 23.34 -16.70 5.57
CA LYS A 306 23.20 -16.65 4.09
C LYS A 306 22.74 -17.98 3.48
N SER A 307 23.14 -19.11 4.07
CA SER A 307 22.70 -20.45 3.63
C SER A 307 21.21 -20.75 3.81
N ILE A 308 20.48 -19.92 4.58
CA ILE A 308 19.03 -20.04 4.82
C ILE A 308 18.28 -18.96 4.05
N LEU A 309 18.74 -17.69 4.12
CA LEU A 309 18.07 -16.58 3.43
C LEU A 309 18.18 -16.67 1.90
N MET A 310 19.37 -16.89 1.33
CA MET A 310 19.53 -16.90 -0.14
C MET A 310 18.71 -18.00 -0.83
N PRO A 311 18.66 -19.26 -0.33
CA PRO A 311 17.77 -20.26 -0.90
C PRO A 311 16.29 -19.91 -0.73
N SER A 312 15.90 -19.34 0.42
CA SER A 312 14.53 -18.90 0.66
C SER A 312 14.09 -17.83 -0.34
N PHE A 313 14.95 -16.85 -0.63
CA PHE A 313 14.67 -15.81 -1.62
C PHE A 313 14.56 -16.39 -3.04
N HIS A 314 15.51 -17.24 -3.43
CA HIS A 314 15.53 -17.87 -4.75
C HIS A 314 14.29 -18.75 -5.00
N THR A 315 13.91 -19.59 -4.03
CA THR A 315 12.71 -20.42 -4.13
C THR A 315 11.43 -19.58 -4.12
N LEU A 316 11.37 -18.46 -3.38
CA LEU A 316 10.22 -17.56 -3.36
C LEU A 316 10.00 -16.87 -4.72
N LEU A 317 11.08 -16.46 -5.39
CA LEU A 317 11.01 -15.84 -6.72
C LEU A 317 10.64 -16.85 -7.81
N ILE A 318 11.19 -18.08 -7.77
CA ILE A 318 10.88 -19.13 -8.76
C ILE A 318 9.47 -19.71 -8.58
N LEU A 319 9.05 -19.98 -7.35
CA LEU A 319 7.77 -20.63 -7.03
C LEU A 319 6.72 -19.64 -6.50
N ARG A 320 6.80 -18.37 -6.92
CA ARG A 320 5.95 -17.25 -6.49
C ARG A 320 4.48 -17.64 -6.32
N ASP A 321 3.82 -18.04 -7.40
CA ASP A 321 2.36 -18.24 -7.40
C ASP A 321 1.94 -19.47 -6.59
N LYS A 322 2.76 -20.52 -6.61
CA LYS A 322 2.58 -21.74 -5.80
C LYS A 322 2.68 -21.44 -4.30
N LEU A 323 3.64 -20.60 -3.89
CA LEU A 323 3.84 -20.24 -2.49
C LEU A 323 2.81 -19.23 -2.00
N LEU A 324 2.45 -18.23 -2.80
CA LEU A 324 1.43 -17.23 -2.43
C LEU A 324 0.03 -17.86 -2.30
N THR A 325 -0.35 -18.76 -3.22
CA THR A 325 -1.60 -19.53 -3.10
C THR A 325 -1.58 -20.39 -1.84
N ARG A 326 -0.51 -21.16 -1.61
CA ARG A 326 -0.34 -21.98 -0.40
C ARG A 326 -0.40 -21.18 0.91
N ILE A 327 0.19 -20.00 0.97
CA ILE A 327 0.11 -19.12 2.14
C ILE A 327 -1.34 -18.66 2.38
N SER A 328 -2.08 -18.31 1.31
CA SER A 328 -3.50 -17.95 1.43
C SER A 328 -4.39 -19.13 1.86
N GLU A 329 -4.11 -20.36 1.40
CA GLU A 329 -4.82 -21.57 1.85
C GLU A 329 -4.62 -21.83 3.35
N ILE A 330 -3.37 -21.72 3.83
CA ILE A 330 -3.04 -21.85 5.26
C ILE A 330 -3.78 -20.78 6.08
N GLU A 331 -3.84 -19.56 5.58
CA GLU A 331 -4.56 -18.46 6.22
C GLU A 331 -6.08 -18.69 6.27
N HIS A 332 -6.70 -19.17 5.19
CA HIS A 332 -8.11 -19.54 5.17
C HIS A 332 -8.45 -20.70 6.12
N LEU A 333 -7.52 -21.65 6.30
CA LEU A 333 -7.67 -22.74 7.28
C LEU A 333 -7.54 -22.25 8.73
N GLU A 334 -6.81 -21.15 8.99
CA GLU A 334 -6.68 -20.54 10.32
C GLU A 334 -7.80 -19.52 10.63
N LYS A 335 -8.33 -18.80 9.64
CA LYS A 335 -9.31 -17.69 9.79
C LYS A 335 -10.76 -18.11 10.07
N GLN A 336 -11.00 -19.22 10.76
CA GLN A 336 -12.36 -19.57 11.25
C GLN A 336 -12.84 -18.68 12.42
N SER A 337 -12.01 -17.77 12.92
CA SER A 337 -12.37 -16.73 13.89
C SER A 337 -11.58 -15.44 13.66
N CYS A 338 -12.29 -14.30 13.64
CA CYS A 338 -11.80 -12.91 13.48
C CYS A 338 -11.27 -12.48 12.10
N THR A 339 -11.78 -11.33 11.64
CA THR A 339 -11.59 -10.76 10.29
C THR A 339 -10.55 -9.64 10.20
N THR A 340 -9.88 -9.25 11.30
CA THR A 340 -9.02 -8.05 11.34
C THR A 340 -7.59 -8.32 11.83
N GLU A 341 -6.92 -9.34 11.29
CA GLU A 341 -5.48 -9.56 11.47
C GLU A 341 -4.71 -9.35 10.14
N ILE A 342 -3.49 -8.81 10.27
CA ILE A 342 -2.57 -8.58 9.14
C ILE A 342 -2.33 -9.92 8.41
N PRO A 343 -2.45 -9.97 7.06
CA PRO A 343 -2.26 -11.20 6.31
C PRO A 343 -0.89 -11.86 6.56
N SER A 344 -0.85 -13.18 6.43
CA SER A 344 0.33 -14.03 6.63
C SER A 344 1.49 -13.62 5.71
N VAL A 345 1.17 -13.15 4.51
CA VAL A 345 2.10 -12.57 3.53
C VAL A 345 2.79 -11.32 4.10
N GLY A 346 2.04 -10.47 4.83
CA GLY A 346 2.58 -9.31 5.52
C GLY A 346 3.57 -9.71 6.61
N TRP A 347 3.23 -10.69 7.45
CA TRP A 347 4.17 -11.21 8.46
C TRP A 347 5.44 -11.81 7.85
N ALA A 348 5.35 -12.50 6.72
CA ALA A 348 6.53 -12.96 5.99
C ALA A 348 7.41 -11.78 5.51
N MET A 349 6.81 -10.74 4.93
CA MET A 349 7.54 -9.53 4.51
C MET A 349 8.24 -8.85 5.70
N GLY A 350 7.54 -8.62 6.80
CA GLY A 350 8.11 -7.98 8.01
C GLY A 350 9.20 -8.81 8.68
N ASN A 351 9.03 -10.14 8.76
CA ASN A 351 10.06 -11.03 9.29
C ASN A 351 11.30 -11.10 8.37
N ILE A 352 11.13 -11.09 7.04
CA ILE A 352 12.27 -11.07 6.10
C ILE A 352 13.05 -9.76 6.20
N ILE A 353 12.35 -8.61 6.23
CA ILE A 353 12.97 -7.30 6.45
C ILE A 353 13.77 -7.33 7.74
N SER A 354 13.12 -7.68 8.86
CA SER A 354 13.78 -7.72 10.17
C SER A 354 14.99 -8.65 10.20
N LEU A 355 14.89 -9.90 9.69
CA LEU A 355 16.00 -10.86 9.64
C LEU A 355 17.17 -10.40 8.76
N ALA A 356 16.90 -9.68 7.66
CA ALA A 356 17.94 -9.10 6.81
C ALA A 356 18.63 -7.88 7.46
N THR A 357 17.91 -7.09 8.27
CA THR A 357 18.26 -5.72 8.67
C THR A 357 18.57 -5.50 10.16
N VAL A 358 18.72 -6.58 10.95
CA VAL A 358 18.77 -6.56 12.44
C VAL A 358 19.69 -5.49 13.07
N SER A 359 20.82 -5.14 12.44
CA SER A 359 21.65 -3.99 12.85
C SER A 359 22.34 -3.33 11.67
N GLU A 360 22.79 -2.09 11.86
CA GLU A 360 23.49 -1.29 10.84
C GLU A 360 24.79 -1.97 10.36
N ASN A 361 25.53 -2.59 11.29
CA ASN A 361 26.71 -3.42 10.99
C ASN A 361 26.35 -4.82 10.48
N ASP A 362 25.12 -5.29 10.70
CA ASP A 362 24.67 -6.64 10.35
C ASP A 362 24.00 -6.77 8.96
N PHE A 363 23.56 -5.67 8.33
CA PHE A 363 23.05 -5.70 6.95
C PHE A 363 24.23 -5.97 6.00
N MET A 364 24.41 -7.29 5.77
CA MET A 364 25.51 -8.04 5.13
C MET A 364 26.76 -7.25 4.72
N ASP A 365 27.86 -7.58 5.39
CA ASP A 365 29.16 -6.92 5.24
C ASP A 365 29.69 -7.00 3.79
N PRO A 366 30.18 -5.90 3.17
CA PRO A 366 30.62 -5.89 1.77
C PRO A 366 31.83 -6.80 1.45
N GLN A 367 32.46 -7.41 2.46
CA GLN A 367 33.62 -8.29 2.31
C GLN A 367 33.26 -9.75 1.96
N GLU A 368 31.98 -10.13 2.01
CA GLU A 368 31.55 -11.46 1.56
C GLU A 368 31.43 -11.59 0.03
N SER A 369 31.53 -12.81 -0.49
CA SER A 369 31.35 -13.09 -1.92
C SER A 369 29.95 -12.72 -2.44
N ASN A 370 29.92 -11.87 -3.46
CA ASN A 370 28.73 -11.35 -4.17
C ASN A 370 27.64 -10.74 -3.26
N PRO A 371 27.87 -9.56 -2.65
CA PRO A 371 26.85 -8.87 -1.85
C PRO A 371 25.72 -8.30 -2.72
N GLN A 372 26.02 -7.88 -3.96
CA GLN A 372 25.04 -7.27 -4.87
C GLN A 372 23.85 -8.21 -5.18
N MET A 373 24.13 -9.49 -5.41
CA MET A 373 23.12 -10.53 -5.66
C MET A 373 22.14 -10.70 -4.49
N PHE A 374 22.59 -10.50 -3.24
CA PHE A 374 21.72 -10.52 -2.06
C PHE A 374 20.73 -9.34 -2.07
N TYR A 375 21.21 -8.13 -2.41
CA TYR A 375 20.35 -6.94 -2.48
C TYR A 375 19.32 -7.02 -3.60
N VAL A 376 19.72 -7.52 -4.78
CA VAL A 376 18.80 -7.81 -5.91
C VAL A 376 17.68 -8.75 -5.46
N PHE A 377 18.01 -9.88 -4.84
CA PHE A 377 16.98 -10.83 -4.38
C PHE A 377 16.13 -10.29 -3.23
N TYR A 378 16.72 -9.59 -2.26
CA TYR A 378 16.00 -8.96 -1.16
C TYR A 378 14.94 -7.98 -1.66
N VAL A 379 15.32 -7.06 -2.56
CA VAL A 379 14.39 -6.07 -3.13
C VAL A 379 13.26 -6.75 -3.91
N HIS A 380 13.59 -7.68 -4.82
CA HIS A 380 12.57 -8.41 -5.60
C HIS A 380 11.61 -9.24 -4.75
N VAL A 381 12.11 -9.92 -3.70
CA VAL A 381 11.26 -10.70 -2.78
C VAL A 381 10.31 -9.79 -2.02
N ILE A 382 10.80 -8.68 -1.47
CA ILE A 382 9.97 -7.76 -0.69
C ILE A 382 8.94 -7.06 -1.58
N VAL A 383 9.31 -6.63 -2.79
CA VAL A 383 8.35 -6.09 -3.78
C VAL A 383 7.26 -7.12 -4.11
N THR A 384 7.64 -8.38 -4.35
CA THR A 384 6.68 -9.46 -4.67
C THR A 384 5.68 -9.71 -3.54
N LEU A 385 6.13 -9.70 -2.29
CA LEU A 385 5.27 -9.85 -1.10
C LEU A 385 4.42 -8.60 -0.84
N ALA A 386 5.00 -7.41 -1.05
CA ALA A 386 4.34 -6.13 -0.85
C ALA A 386 3.19 -5.90 -1.84
N GLU A 387 3.39 -6.19 -3.13
CA GLU A 387 2.34 -6.11 -4.16
C GLU A 387 1.19 -7.10 -3.86
N ASN A 388 1.51 -8.31 -3.40
CA ASN A 388 0.49 -9.27 -3.01
C ASN A 388 -0.31 -8.80 -1.78
N LEU A 389 0.38 -8.30 -0.74
CA LEU A 389 -0.24 -7.72 0.46
C LEU A 389 -1.17 -6.56 0.11
N LEU A 390 -0.71 -5.61 -0.71
CA LEU A 390 -1.52 -4.48 -1.18
C LEU A 390 -2.77 -4.96 -1.93
N SER A 391 -2.63 -5.94 -2.83
CA SER A 391 -3.77 -6.51 -3.57
C SER A 391 -4.81 -7.22 -2.70
N GLN A 392 -4.43 -7.70 -1.50
CA GLN A 392 -5.35 -8.27 -0.53
C GLN A 392 -6.03 -7.17 0.30
N VAL A 393 -5.26 -6.16 0.72
CA VAL A 393 -5.72 -5.04 1.53
C VAL A 393 -6.72 -4.15 0.74
N GLU A 394 -6.44 -3.88 -0.54
CA GLU A 394 -7.30 -3.06 -1.40
C GLU A 394 -8.67 -3.72 -1.69
N LYS A 395 -8.71 -5.07 -1.74
CA LYS A 395 -9.96 -5.85 -1.86
C LYS A 395 -10.82 -5.85 -0.61
N VAL A 396 -10.22 -5.65 0.57
CA VAL A 396 -10.96 -5.52 1.84
C VAL A 396 -11.44 -4.08 2.02
N GLY A 397 -10.60 -3.10 1.67
CA GLY A 397 -10.94 -1.67 1.76
C GLY A 397 -12.11 -1.22 0.86
N THR A 398 -12.58 -2.05 -0.07
CA THR A 398 -13.75 -1.76 -0.91
C THR A 398 -15.10 -2.06 -0.23
N GLN A 399 -15.12 -2.56 1.01
CA GLN A 399 -16.35 -2.83 1.76
C GLN A 399 -16.60 -1.87 2.94
N ASP A 400 -15.55 -1.24 3.49
CA ASP A 400 -15.62 -0.41 4.71
C ASP A 400 -15.31 1.08 4.43
N SER A 401 -16.03 1.71 3.50
CA SER A 401 -15.93 3.16 3.22
C SER A 401 -17.18 3.95 3.63
N HIS A 402 -17.75 3.63 4.80
CA HIS A 402 -18.78 4.41 5.47
C HIS A 402 -18.72 4.18 6.98
N LEU A 403 -17.92 4.99 7.69
CA LEU A 403 -18.16 5.30 9.11
C LEU A 403 -17.75 6.75 9.37
N ASP A 404 -18.70 7.53 9.86
CA ASP A 404 -18.53 8.93 10.22
C ASP A 404 -17.56 9.13 11.39
N LEU A 405 -16.96 10.32 11.47
CA LEU A 405 -16.26 10.75 12.68
C LEU A 405 -17.28 11.06 13.79
N GLU A 406 -17.65 10.07 14.59
CA GLU A 406 -18.17 10.31 15.94
C GLU A 406 -17.74 9.20 16.91
N ALA A 407 -17.45 9.59 18.15
CA ALA A 407 -16.55 8.84 19.01
C ALA A 407 -17.24 7.85 19.97
N THR A 408 -16.91 6.56 19.84
CA THR A 408 -16.99 5.59 20.94
C THR A 408 -15.74 4.72 20.96
N ALA A 409 -14.82 5.00 21.89
CA ALA A 409 -13.55 4.28 22.02
C ALA A 409 -13.77 2.91 22.70
N ASP A 410 -13.94 1.87 21.88
CA ASP A 410 -14.22 0.51 22.35
C ASP A 410 -12.93 -0.32 22.56
N GLU A 411 -12.89 -1.21 23.55
CA GLU A 411 -11.62 -1.85 23.99
C GLU A 411 -10.98 -2.76 22.92
N THR A 412 -11.78 -3.22 21.95
CA THR A 412 -11.30 -4.00 20.80
C THR A 412 -10.37 -3.22 19.87
N GLU A 413 -10.45 -1.89 19.82
CA GLU A 413 -9.53 -1.07 19.01
C GLU A 413 -8.11 -1.04 19.59
N LYS A 414 -7.97 -0.98 20.92
CA LYS A 414 -6.65 -0.99 21.59
C LYS A 414 -5.88 -2.27 21.25
N GLY A 415 -6.56 -3.43 21.22
CA GLY A 415 -5.99 -4.70 20.79
C GLY A 415 -5.50 -4.65 19.33
N LYS A 416 -6.36 -4.22 18.39
CA LYS A 416 -6.04 -4.11 16.96
C LYS A 416 -4.87 -3.16 16.70
N ASN A 417 -4.85 -2.01 17.38
CA ASN A 417 -3.78 -1.02 17.27
C ASN A 417 -2.45 -1.58 17.80
N SER A 418 -2.45 -2.37 18.89
CA SER A 418 -1.21 -3.00 19.39
C SER A 418 -0.56 -3.95 18.38
N VAL A 419 -1.35 -4.69 17.59
CA VAL A 419 -0.85 -5.60 16.55
C VAL A 419 -0.30 -4.83 15.34
N LYS A 420 -1.00 -3.77 14.90
CA LYS A 420 -0.52 -2.86 13.84
C LYS A 420 0.79 -2.17 14.24
N ILE A 421 0.89 -1.64 15.46
CA ILE A 421 2.12 -1.03 16.00
C ILE A 421 3.26 -2.06 16.05
N SER A 422 3.00 -3.27 16.54
CA SER A 422 4.00 -4.36 16.58
C SER A 422 4.48 -4.79 15.18
N PHE A 423 3.68 -4.58 14.13
CA PHE A 423 4.09 -4.84 12.76
C PHE A 423 4.91 -3.69 12.16
N VAL A 424 4.52 -2.44 12.43
CA VAL A 424 5.27 -1.25 11.99
C VAL A 424 6.68 -1.24 12.59
N GLU A 425 6.89 -1.70 13.83
CA GLU A 425 8.23 -1.87 14.40
C GLU A 425 9.10 -2.87 13.62
N LEU A 426 8.55 -3.93 13.01
CA LEU A 426 9.32 -4.84 12.13
C LEU A 426 9.79 -4.15 10.85
N LEU A 427 9.08 -3.11 10.40
CA LEU A 427 9.41 -2.30 9.21
C LEU A 427 10.28 -1.08 9.54
N ARG A 428 10.57 -0.81 10.81
CA ARG A 428 11.40 0.33 11.26
C ARG A 428 12.76 0.47 10.56
N PRO A 429 13.48 -0.61 10.17
CA PRO A 429 14.73 -0.50 9.42
C PRO A 429 14.57 0.18 8.05
N VAL A 430 13.42 0.01 7.40
CA VAL A 430 13.09 0.67 6.11
C VAL A 430 12.95 2.19 6.29
N CYS A 431 12.69 2.67 7.50
CA CYS A 431 12.60 4.10 7.83
C CYS A 431 13.96 4.71 8.21
N GLN A 432 15.07 3.97 8.10
CA GLN A 432 16.42 4.46 8.44
C GLN A 432 17.21 4.84 7.18
N GLN A 433 17.95 5.95 7.24
CA GLN A 433 18.74 6.44 6.11
C GLN A 433 19.82 5.44 5.67
N TRP A 434 20.45 4.71 6.60
CA TRP A 434 21.48 3.72 6.27
C TRP A 434 20.94 2.60 5.36
N HIS A 435 19.67 2.23 5.46
CA HIS A 435 19.05 1.18 4.65
C HIS A 435 18.94 1.64 3.19
N LEU A 436 18.46 2.87 2.95
CA LEU A 436 18.47 3.48 1.62
C LEU A 436 19.90 3.66 1.08
N ALA A 437 20.82 4.17 1.90
CA ALA A 437 22.21 4.38 1.51
C ALA A 437 22.90 3.08 1.05
N LYS A 438 22.69 1.96 1.75
CA LYS A 438 23.25 0.66 1.36
C LYS A 438 22.62 0.10 0.07
N LEU A 439 21.31 0.30 -0.16
CA LEU A 439 20.68 -0.08 -1.44
C LEU A 439 21.20 0.77 -2.61
N LEU A 440 21.36 2.08 -2.43
CA LEU A 440 21.93 2.98 -3.45
C LEU A 440 23.42 2.70 -3.73
N ALA A 441 24.18 2.29 -2.71
CA ALA A 441 25.56 1.82 -2.91
C ALA A 441 25.60 0.51 -3.73
N ALA A 442 24.61 -0.36 -3.58
CA ALA A 442 24.50 -1.62 -4.32
C ALA A 442 23.98 -1.47 -5.76
N SER A 443 23.30 -0.38 -6.10
CA SER A 443 22.84 -0.14 -7.48
C SER A 443 23.94 0.35 -8.43
N GLY A 444 25.09 0.76 -7.89
CA GLY A 444 26.21 1.29 -8.68
C GLY A 444 25.97 2.70 -9.23
N LYS A 445 27.06 3.40 -9.52
CA LYS A 445 27.04 4.63 -10.33
C LYS A 445 27.30 4.24 -11.78
N GLU A 446 26.59 4.86 -12.71
CA GLU A 446 26.83 4.73 -14.15
C GLU A 446 28.29 5.07 -14.49
N THR A 447 29.07 4.07 -14.93
CA THR A 447 30.29 4.33 -15.71
C THR A 447 29.92 4.34 -17.19
N ARG A 448 30.04 5.50 -17.83
CA ARG A 448 29.86 5.65 -19.29
C ARG A 448 31.02 4.99 -20.06
N VAL A 449 30.73 4.64 -21.32
CA VAL A 449 31.65 4.26 -22.42
C VAL A 449 32.19 2.82 -22.40
N GLY A 450 31.92 2.08 -23.48
CA GLY A 450 32.53 0.76 -23.76
C GLY A 450 31.70 -0.11 -24.72
N ASP A 451 31.82 0.16 -26.02
CA ASP A 451 31.43 -0.63 -27.21
C ASP A 451 30.14 -1.48 -27.25
N LYS A 452 29.36 -1.22 -28.31
CA LYS A 452 28.42 -2.19 -28.87
C LYS A 452 29.21 -3.27 -29.61
N ASP A 453 29.02 -4.55 -29.24
CA ASP A 453 28.75 -5.64 -30.20
C ASP A 453 28.59 -6.98 -29.48
N ALA A 454 27.37 -7.55 -29.55
CA ALA A 454 27.05 -8.99 -29.58
C ALA A 454 25.54 -9.20 -29.40
N SER A 455 24.83 -9.46 -30.51
CA SER A 455 23.43 -9.89 -30.45
C SER A 455 23.33 -11.39 -30.12
N THR A 456 22.66 -11.73 -29.01
CA THR A 456 21.76 -12.90 -28.78
C THR A 456 21.75 -13.31 -27.30
N SER A 457 20.57 -13.40 -26.67
CA SER A 457 20.14 -14.52 -25.81
C SER A 457 18.85 -14.22 -25.03
N SER A 458 18.27 -15.31 -24.50
CA SER A 458 17.10 -15.43 -23.63
C SER A 458 16.98 -14.42 -22.48
N GLU A 459 15.74 -14.23 -22.01
CA GLU A 459 15.39 -13.67 -20.70
C GLU A 459 16.30 -14.22 -19.57
N LYS A 460 17.27 -13.42 -19.16
CA LYS A 460 17.99 -13.54 -17.89
C LYS A 460 17.66 -12.29 -17.09
N GLY A 461 17.23 -12.46 -15.84
CA GLY A 461 16.94 -11.33 -14.96
C GLY A 461 18.19 -10.48 -14.74
N SER A 462 18.00 -9.15 -14.65
CA SER A 462 19.09 -8.19 -14.46
C SER A 462 19.96 -8.61 -13.26
N GLU A 463 21.26 -8.81 -13.51
CA GLU A 463 22.21 -9.23 -12.46
C GLU A 463 22.59 -8.06 -11.54
N THR A 464 22.14 -6.84 -11.87
CA THR A 464 22.38 -5.58 -11.16
C THR A 464 21.09 -5.02 -10.58
N LEU A 465 21.17 -4.43 -9.38
CA LEU A 465 20.05 -3.71 -8.76
C LEU A 465 19.91 -2.34 -9.42
N GLU A 466 18.73 -1.98 -9.92
CA GLU A 466 18.52 -0.68 -10.58
C GLU A 466 17.81 0.32 -9.66
N LEU A 467 17.92 1.62 -9.97
CA LEU A 467 17.19 2.66 -9.23
C LEU A 467 15.66 2.46 -9.34
N PHE A 468 15.18 1.89 -10.45
CA PHE A 468 13.78 1.51 -10.65
C PHE A 468 13.31 0.48 -9.61
N ASP A 469 14.14 -0.52 -9.27
CA ASP A 469 13.80 -1.54 -8.26
C ASP A 469 13.68 -0.93 -6.86
N ILE A 470 14.62 -0.04 -6.51
CA ILE A 470 14.62 0.71 -5.25
C ILE A 470 13.38 1.62 -5.19
N ALA A 471 13.03 2.27 -6.30
CA ALA A 471 11.85 3.12 -6.38
C ALA A 471 10.55 2.32 -6.23
N ARG A 472 10.43 1.16 -6.89
CA ARG A 472 9.31 0.24 -6.74
C ARG A 472 9.17 -0.27 -5.30
N PHE A 473 10.28 -0.61 -4.65
CA PHE A 473 10.33 -0.99 -3.23
C PHE A 473 9.77 0.11 -2.33
N TYR A 474 10.30 1.34 -2.39
CA TYR A 474 9.84 2.41 -1.52
C TYR A 474 8.45 2.94 -1.86
N SER A 475 8.06 2.91 -3.14
CA SER A 475 6.68 3.17 -3.58
C SER A 475 5.69 2.19 -2.93
N CYS A 476 6.01 0.89 -2.91
CA CYS A 476 5.20 -0.10 -2.19
C CYS A 476 5.19 0.14 -0.67
N MET A 477 6.31 0.53 -0.07
CA MET A 477 6.40 0.81 1.37
C MET A 477 5.56 2.02 1.77
N LEU A 478 5.56 3.11 0.99
CA LEU A 478 4.66 4.25 1.22
C LEU A 478 3.20 3.80 1.26
N ARG A 479 2.76 3.01 0.27
CA ARG A 479 1.39 2.46 0.20
C ARG A 479 1.04 1.61 1.42
N ILE A 480 1.95 0.75 1.86
CA ILE A 480 1.77 -0.13 3.03
C ILE A 480 1.66 0.69 4.32
N PHE A 481 2.53 1.69 4.51
CA PHE A 481 2.46 2.57 5.68
C PHE A 481 1.19 3.43 5.71
N CYS A 482 0.70 3.90 4.55
CA CYS A 482 -0.59 4.61 4.44
C CYS A 482 -1.77 3.79 5.01
N VAL A 483 -1.80 2.47 4.79
CA VAL A 483 -2.94 1.63 5.25
C VAL A 483 -2.73 1.05 6.66
N LEU A 484 -1.49 0.71 7.02
CA LEU A 484 -1.21 0.03 8.30
C LEU A 484 -0.93 0.98 9.47
N ASN A 485 -0.56 2.24 9.22
CA ASN A 485 -0.28 3.23 10.25
C ASN A 485 -1.30 4.39 10.23
N PRO A 486 -2.49 4.24 10.85
CA PRO A 486 -3.55 5.26 10.77
C PRO A 486 -3.22 6.57 11.50
N VAL A 487 -2.23 6.60 12.38
CA VAL A 487 -1.89 7.78 13.20
C VAL A 487 -0.81 8.64 12.56
N VAL A 488 0.25 8.02 12.03
CA VAL A 488 1.43 8.73 11.48
C VAL A 488 1.57 8.54 9.97
N GLY A 489 0.84 7.58 9.38
CA GLY A 489 0.81 7.33 7.94
C GLY A 489 2.19 7.02 7.34
N PRO A 490 2.46 7.49 6.11
CA PRO A 490 3.73 7.28 5.41
C PRO A 490 4.87 8.19 5.91
N LEU A 491 4.61 9.09 6.85
CA LEU A 491 5.54 10.15 7.28
C LEU A 491 6.95 9.65 7.68
N PRO A 492 7.16 8.50 8.36
CA PRO A 492 8.50 8.03 8.71
C PRO A 492 9.35 7.70 7.48
N VAL A 493 8.72 7.10 6.46
CA VAL A 493 9.38 6.75 5.19
C VAL A 493 9.60 8.02 4.36
N LEU A 494 8.63 8.93 4.29
CA LEU A 494 8.78 10.23 3.61
C LEU A 494 9.90 11.07 4.21
N ASN A 495 9.98 11.19 5.54
CA ASN A 495 11.09 11.89 6.21
C ASN A 495 12.46 11.32 5.81
N MET A 496 12.60 9.99 5.85
CA MET A 496 13.85 9.33 5.48
C MET A 496 14.24 9.64 4.02
N LEU A 497 13.30 9.50 3.09
CA LEU A 497 13.52 9.71 1.66
C LEU A 497 13.80 11.19 1.31
N SER A 498 13.02 12.12 1.84
CA SER A 498 13.13 13.56 1.54
C SER A 498 14.40 14.21 2.08
N PHE A 499 14.94 13.71 3.20
CA PHE A 499 16.16 14.23 3.83
C PHE A 499 17.41 13.38 3.55
N CYS A 500 17.32 12.32 2.73
CA CYS A 500 18.50 11.58 2.29
C CYS A 500 19.30 12.40 1.25
N PRO A 501 20.58 12.74 1.49
CA PRO A 501 21.36 13.59 0.58
C PRO A 501 21.44 13.04 -0.84
N GLY A 502 21.19 13.90 -1.84
CA GLY A 502 21.29 13.57 -3.27
C GLY A 502 20.20 12.63 -3.82
N TYR A 503 19.44 11.92 -2.99
CA TYR A 503 18.48 10.90 -3.46
C TYR A 503 17.39 11.49 -4.35
N ILE A 504 16.74 12.57 -3.91
CA ILE A 504 15.71 13.27 -4.69
C ILE A 504 16.25 13.80 -6.03
N VAL A 505 17.53 14.18 -6.09
CA VAL A 505 18.20 14.64 -7.31
C VAL A 505 18.44 13.46 -8.26
N SER A 506 18.85 12.29 -7.74
CA SER A 506 18.98 11.08 -8.56
C SER A 506 17.64 10.60 -9.13
N LEU A 507 16.57 10.62 -8.32
CA LEU A 507 15.21 10.31 -8.80
C LEU A 507 14.78 11.24 -9.94
N TRP A 508 14.99 12.56 -9.78
CA TRP A 508 14.67 13.51 -10.83
C TRP A 508 15.53 13.30 -12.08
N SER A 509 16.84 13.08 -11.95
CA SER A 509 17.71 12.86 -13.12
C SER A 509 17.34 11.62 -13.94
N SER A 510 16.88 10.54 -13.31
CA SER A 510 16.35 9.36 -14.02
C SER A 510 14.94 9.56 -14.59
N LEU A 511 14.13 10.47 -14.02
CA LEU A 511 12.86 10.86 -14.61
C LEU A 511 13.05 11.82 -15.80
N GLU A 512 13.97 12.77 -15.68
CA GLU A 512 14.30 13.77 -16.69
C GLU A 512 14.81 13.11 -17.98
N SER A 513 15.73 12.13 -17.88
CA SER A 513 16.23 11.40 -19.05
C SER A 513 15.19 10.55 -19.79
N VAL A 514 14.13 10.11 -19.09
CA VAL A 514 13.06 9.26 -19.67
C VAL A 514 11.87 10.09 -20.18
N LEU A 515 11.52 11.18 -19.49
CA LEU A 515 10.36 12.01 -19.83
C LEU A 515 10.69 13.16 -20.79
N LEU A 516 11.92 13.68 -20.72
CA LEU A 516 12.44 14.81 -21.49
C LEU A 516 13.73 14.40 -22.23
N PRO A 517 13.68 13.48 -23.20
CA PRO A 517 14.85 13.14 -24.01
C PRO A 517 15.37 14.39 -24.72
N GLU A 518 16.67 14.67 -24.62
CA GLU A 518 17.28 15.80 -25.31
C GLU A 518 17.21 15.57 -26.83
N ASP A 519 16.45 16.42 -27.54
CA ASP A 519 16.47 16.45 -29.00
C ASP A 519 17.89 16.75 -29.48
N GLY A 520 18.44 15.83 -30.27
CA GLY A 520 19.84 15.85 -30.70
C GLY A 520 20.15 17.01 -31.64
N CYS A 521 20.52 18.16 -31.08
CA CYS A 521 21.10 19.30 -31.79
C CYS A 521 22.27 19.89 -30.98
N THR A 522 23.44 19.28 -31.13
CA THR A 522 24.71 19.86 -30.69
C THR A 522 24.98 21.16 -31.46
N ALA A 523 24.90 22.30 -30.77
CA ALA A 523 25.50 23.53 -31.24
C ALA A 523 27.03 23.40 -31.12
N ASP A 524 27.71 23.14 -32.24
CA ASP A 524 29.16 23.28 -32.36
C ASP A 524 29.49 24.46 -33.27
N GLU A 525 30.34 25.35 -32.78
CA GLU A 525 30.58 26.68 -33.34
C GLU A 525 31.99 26.75 -33.95
N SER A 526 32.17 26.30 -35.20
CA SER A 526 33.35 26.69 -35.97
C SER A 526 33.21 26.67 -37.50
N LEU A 527 33.30 27.88 -38.06
CA LEU A 527 33.83 28.26 -39.37
C LEU A 527 34.42 27.15 -40.29
N ARG A 528 33.78 26.90 -41.45
CA ARG A 528 34.40 27.13 -42.79
C ARG A 528 33.42 26.97 -43.97
N LYS A 529 33.77 27.62 -45.08
CA LYS A 529 32.95 27.84 -46.30
C LYS A 529 32.72 26.54 -47.10
N PRO A 530 31.60 26.41 -47.85
CA PRO A 530 31.32 25.24 -48.67
C PRO A 530 32.12 25.21 -49.98
N ALA A 531 32.52 24.02 -50.43
CA ALA A 531 33.18 23.80 -51.71
C ALA A 531 32.41 22.81 -52.59
N LYS A 532 31.70 23.37 -53.58
CA LYS A 532 31.47 22.84 -54.94
C LYS A 532 31.14 21.34 -55.15
N ALA A 533 29.86 21.13 -55.45
CA ALA A 533 29.34 20.92 -56.82
C ALA A 533 28.97 19.50 -57.32
N SER A 534 27.77 19.46 -57.93
CA SER A 534 27.33 18.56 -59.01
C SER A 534 27.00 17.12 -58.56
N TRP A 535 25.98 16.41 -59.09
CA TRP A 535 25.32 16.53 -60.39
C TRP A 535 23.77 16.35 -60.33
N ASN A 536 23.05 17.29 -60.95
CA ASN A 536 22.04 17.08 -62.01
C ASN A 536 21.87 15.62 -62.55
N THR A 537 20.71 15.09 -62.98
CA THR A 537 19.33 15.57 -63.23
C THR A 537 18.42 14.35 -63.46
N ARG A 538 17.10 14.43 -63.20
CA ARG A 538 16.01 14.17 -64.19
C ARG A 538 14.62 14.02 -63.52
N SER A 539 13.70 14.84 -63.98
CA SER A 539 12.23 14.70 -63.87
C SER A 539 11.68 14.24 -65.25
N PRO A 540 10.36 14.28 -65.53
CA PRO A 540 9.26 13.52 -64.91
C PRO A 540 8.37 12.82 -65.97
N SER A 541 7.36 12.03 -65.58
CA SER A 541 5.99 12.07 -66.15
C SER A 541 5.10 10.87 -65.72
N GLU A 542 3.99 11.22 -65.07
CA GLU A 542 2.60 10.77 -65.32
C GLU A 542 2.24 9.29 -65.61
N LYS A 543 1.32 8.75 -64.79
CA LYS A 543 0.01 8.21 -65.27
C LYS A 543 -1.04 8.10 -64.15
N LYS A 544 -2.32 8.27 -64.52
CA LYS A 544 -3.51 8.36 -63.65
C LYS A 544 -4.16 6.99 -63.39
N GLN A 545 -4.71 6.78 -62.18
CA GLN A 545 -6.03 6.16 -61.91
C GLN A 545 -6.34 6.31 -60.41
N LYS A 546 -7.30 7.16 -59.99
CA LYS A 546 -8.77 6.96 -59.89
C LYS A 546 -9.25 6.36 -58.56
N HIS A 547 -9.75 7.25 -57.69
CA HIS A 547 -10.87 7.12 -56.74
C HIS A 547 -11.33 5.75 -56.24
N LEU A 548 -11.49 5.65 -54.91
CA LEU A 548 -12.84 5.64 -54.33
C LEU A 548 -12.92 6.57 -53.11
N LYS A 549 -14.03 7.30 -52.97
CA LYS A 549 -14.38 8.09 -51.78
C LYS A 549 -15.38 7.30 -50.94
N ASN A 550 -15.45 7.59 -49.65
CA ASN A 550 -16.75 8.00 -49.10
C ASN A 550 -16.57 9.14 -48.08
N ASP A 551 -17.39 10.18 -48.20
CA ASP A 551 -17.34 11.39 -47.37
C ASP A 551 -18.27 11.25 -46.14
N GLY A 552 -18.11 12.10 -45.10
CA GLY A 552 -19.30 12.47 -44.34
C GLY A 552 -19.26 12.93 -42.87
N VAL A 553 -18.29 13.73 -42.39
CA VAL A 553 -18.58 14.73 -41.34
C VAL A 553 -17.67 15.96 -41.53
N ASN A 554 -18.14 16.97 -42.27
CA ASN A 554 -17.51 18.31 -42.25
C ASN A 554 -18.47 19.38 -42.82
N LYS A 555 -19.44 19.83 -42.02
CA LYS A 555 -20.49 20.75 -42.50
C LYS A 555 -21.03 21.75 -41.47
N TRP A 556 -20.23 22.15 -40.48
CA TRP A 556 -20.64 23.16 -39.46
C TRP A 556 -19.60 24.27 -39.16
N VAL A 557 -18.50 24.37 -39.92
CA VAL A 557 -17.42 25.36 -39.67
C VAL A 557 -17.56 26.66 -40.49
N ASN A 558 -18.34 26.67 -41.58
CA ASN A 558 -18.34 27.78 -42.56
C ASN A 558 -19.43 28.86 -42.37
N VAL A 559 -20.01 29.03 -41.18
CA VAL A 559 -21.14 29.98 -40.95
C VAL A 559 -20.77 31.19 -40.07
N LEU A 560 -19.68 31.15 -39.29
CA LEU A 560 -19.37 32.19 -38.29
C LEU A 560 -18.56 33.41 -38.77
N ASN A 561 -18.07 33.44 -40.02
CA ASN A 561 -17.20 34.52 -40.53
C ASN A 561 -17.94 35.66 -41.30
N LYS A 562 -19.21 35.95 -41.00
CA LYS A 562 -19.99 37.01 -41.70
C LYS A 562 -21.00 37.79 -40.83
N PHE A 563 -20.59 38.36 -39.69
CA PHE A 563 -21.30 39.51 -39.10
C PHE A 563 -20.37 40.47 -38.34
N SER A 564 -19.68 41.35 -39.07
CA SER A 564 -19.31 42.68 -38.58
C SER A 564 -19.11 43.63 -39.78
N GLY A 565 -19.95 44.66 -39.87
CA GLY A 565 -20.00 45.63 -40.97
C GLY A 565 -19.39 46.99 -40.58
N LYS A 566 -18.81 47.67 -41.58
CA LYS A 566 -18.23 49.03 -41.52
C LYS A 566 -19.37 50.10 -41.60
N SER A 567 -19.22 51.42 -41.51
CA SER A 567 -18.14 52.45 -41.64
C SER A 567 -18.72 53.82 -41.13
N PRO A 568 -18.25 55.06 -41.48
CA PRO A 568 -16.94 55.62 -41.87
C PRO A 568 -16.52 56.90 -41.02
N GLY A 569 -15.43 57.59 -41.40
CA GLY A 569 -14.87 58.81 -40.73
C GLY A 569 -15.50 60.18 -41.11
N PRO A 570 -14.83 61.35 -40.88
CA PRO A 570 -13.52 61.69 -41.49
C PRO A 570 -12.48 62.41 -40.56
N ARG A 571 -11.45 63.04 -41.15
CA ARG A 571 -10.18 63.54 -40.57
C ARG A 571 -10.09 65.08 -40.45
N GLU A 572 -9.16 65.58 -39.62
CA GLU A 572 -8.26 66.75 -39.84
C GLU A 572 -7.15 66.74 -38.74
N HIS A 573 -5.85 66.61 -39.06
CA HIS A 573 -4.79 67.66 -39.18
C HIS A 573 -4.40 68.37 -37.85
N VAL A 574 -3.12 68.63 -37.47
CA VAL A 574 -1.77 68.19 -37.93
C VAL A 574 -0.69 68.62 -36.88
N GLU A 575 0.48 67.94 -36.79
CA GLU A 575 1.76 68.36 -36.10
C GLU A 575 1.74 68.70 -34.57
N SER A 576 2.82 68.71 -33.77
CA SER A 576 4.18 68.07 -33.73
C SER A 576 4.82 68.37 -32.34
N THR A 577 5.89 67.76 -31.79
CA THR A 577 6.50 66.40 -31.79
C THR A 577 7.53 66.32 -30.63
N SER A 578 7.50 65.31 -29.74
CA SER A 578 8.68 64.93 -28.92
C SER A 578 8.65 63.48 -28.38
N ASP A 579 9.29 62.59 -29.14
CA ASP A 579 10.01 61.36 -28.79
C ASP A 579 9.53 60.40 -27.67
N GLN A 580 9.01 59.24 -28.12
CA GLN A 580 9.34 57.93 -27.52
C GLN A 580 9.97 57.01 -28.58
N PRO A 581 10.96 56.17 -28.24
CA PRO A 581 11.42 55.11 -29.13
C PRO A 581 10.72 53.76 -28.84
N GLY A 582 9.84 53.38 -29.77
CA GLY A 582 9.89 52.05 -30.40
C GLY A 582 9.47 50.82 -29.59
N SER A 583 8.19 50.46 -29.68
CA SER A 583 7.74 49.08 -29.47
C SER A 583 8.36 48.13 -30.50
N SER A 584 9.17 47.17 -30.08
CA SER A 584 9.56 46.03 -30.92
C SER A 584 8.49 44.94 -30.86
N GLN A 585 7.79 44.72 -31.97
CA GLN A 585 7.10 43.45 -32.19
C GLN A 585 8.16 42.34 -32.26
N VAL A 586 8.29 41.57 -31.18
CA VAL A 586 8.91 40.24 -31.25
C VAL A 586 7.80 39.26 -31.59
N ASN A 587 7.96 38.54 -32.70
CA ASN A 587 7.06 37.44 -33.04
C ASN A 587 7.10 36.42 -31.89
N GLU A 588 5.99 36.24 -31.18
CA GLU A 588 5.79 35.02 -30.37
C GLU A 588 5.71 33.84 -31.33
N SER A 589 6.85 33.21 -31.59
CA SER A 589 6.92 31.91 -32.25
C SER A 589 6.11 30.91 -31.44
N THR A 590 5.19 30.23 -32.11
CA THR A 590 4.42 29.11 -31.57
C THR A 590 5.36 27.98 -31.18
N ASP A 591 5.76 27.93 -29.91
CA ASP A 591 6.62 26.88 -29.37
C ASP A 591 5.87 26.04 -28.34
N ASP A 592 5.85 24.73 -28.57
CA ASP A 592 5.09 23.72 -27.79
C ASP A 592 5.92 23.26 -26.56
N GLY A 593 7.06 23.89 -26.30
CA GLY A 593 8.14 23.44 -25.39
C GLY A 593 7.81 23.31 -23.90
N TRP A 594 6.59 23.65 -23.46
CA TRP A 594 6.10 23.39 -22.09
C TRP A 594 4.97 22.36 -22.02
N ASP A 595 4.64 21.66 -23.13
CA ASP A 595 3.73 20.52 -23.11
C ASP A 595 4.51 19.21 -23.33
N VAL A 596 4.57 18.37 -22.30
CA VAL A 596 5.44 17.20 -22.29
C VAL A 596 4.79 16.06 -23.09
N GLN A 597 5.26 15.87 -24.33
CA GLN A 597 4.67 14.94 -25.29
C GLN A 597 4.48 13.51 -24.76
N THR A 598 5.46 12.99 -24.00
CA THR A 598 5.43 11.66 -23.36
C THR A 598 4.27 11.50 -22.35
N LEU A 599 3.72 12.61 -21.85
CA LEU A 599 2.67 12.67 -20.82
C LEU A 599 1.30 13.09 -21.36
N ARG A 600 1.15 13.37 -22.66
CA ARG A 600 -0.17 13.62 -23.31
C ARG A 600 -1.15 12.45 -23.16
N GLY A 601 -0.65 11.24 -22.93
CA GLY A 601 -1.45 10.04 -22.60
C GLY A 601 -1.93 9.98 -21.14
N GLY A 602 -1.53 10.92 -20.28
CA GLY A 602 -1.74 10.86 -18.83
C GLY A 602 -0.99 9.68 -18.18
N PRO A 603 -1.34 9.28 -16.94
CA PRO A 603 -0.67 8.20 -16.22
C PRO A 603 -0.94 6.80 -16.79
N VAL A 604 -1.77 6.68 -17.84
CA VAL A 604 -1.99 5.44 -18.60
C VAL A 604 -0.96 5.29 -19.73
N GLY A 605 -0.33 6.38 -20.18
CA GLY A 605 0.67 6.37 -21.25
C GLY A 605 2.10 6.06 -20.81
N ILE A 606 2.36 5.97 -19.50
CA ILE A 606 3.69 5.72 -18.92
C ILE A 606 3.87 4.25 -18.51
N SER A 607 5.13 3.76 -18.49
CA SER A 607 5.44 2.43 -17.96
C SER A 607 5.21 2.38 -16.44
N LYS A 608 5.02 1.16 -15.90
CA LYS A 608 4.81 0.97 -14.46
C LYS A 608 6.01 1.43 -13.63
N ASP A 609 7.23 1.26 -14.13
CA ASP A 609 8.45 1.67 -13.43
C ASP A 609 8.63 3.20 -13.40
N VAL A 610 8.25 3.89 -14.48
CA VAL A 610 8.17 5.36 -14.51
C VAL A 610 7.05 5.86 -13.59
N SER A 611 5.89 5.18 -13.53
CA SER A 611 4.82 5.49 -12.58
C SER A 611 5.30 5.38 -11.12
N TYR A 612 6.07 4.33 -10.78
CA TYR A 612 6.64 4.16 -9.44
C TYR A 612 7.68 5.23 -9.09
N LEU A 613 8.60 5.57 -10.02
CA LEU A 613 9.54 6.69 -9.84
C LEU A 613 8.80 8.02 -9.65
N LEU A 614 7.80 8.30 -10.48
CA LEU A 614 7.08 9.56 -10.48
C LEU A 614 6.23 9.71 -9.22
N HIS A 615 5.58 8.62 -8.75
CA HIS A 615 4.87 8.60 -7.47
C HIS A 615 5.83 8.92 -6.31
N LEU A 616 6.98 8.25 -6.27
CA LEU A 616 7.97 8.41 -5.22
C LEU A 616 8.58 9.81 -5.22
N PHE A 617 8.94 10.33 -6.40
CA PHE A 617 9.42 11.71 -6.57
C PHE A 617 8.37 12.74 -6.15
N CYS A 618 7.12 12.60 -6.59
CA CYS A 618 6.05 13.53 -6.22
C CYS A 618 5.79 13.53 -4.71
N ALA A 619 5.70 12.35 -4.08
CA ALA A 619 5.45 12.24 -2.65
C ALA A 619 6.62 12.80 -1.80
N THR A 620 7.85 12.51 -2.19
CA THR A 620 9.05 12.98 -1.47
C THR A 620 9.34 14.46 -1.72
N TYR A 621 9.11 14.97 -2.92
CA TYR A 621 9.30 16.39 -3.22
C TYR A 621 8.19 17.25 -2.64
N ALA A 622 6.92 16.82 -2.70
CA ALA A 622 5.83 17.51 -2.01
C ALA A 622 6.10 17.63 -0.50
N HIS A 623 6.58 16.54 0.13
CA HIS A 623 6.94 16.56 1.55
C HIS A 623 8.12 17.52 1.84
N LEU A 624 9.13 17.52 0.98
CA LEU A 624 10.28 18.44 1.10
C LEU A 624 9.88 19.91 0.89
N LEU A 625 8.98 20.21 -0.07
CA LEU A 625 8.52 21.56 -0.41
C LEU A 625 7.77 22.27 0.72
N VAL A 626 7.18 21.53 1.66
CA VAL A 626 6.55 22.09 2.87
C VAL A 626 7.61 22.58 3.88
N VAL A 627 8.80 21.97 3.88
CA VAL A 627 9.87 22.24 4.87
C VAL A 627 10.98 23.15 4.33
N LEU A 628 11.22 23.17 3.01
CA LEU A 628 12.13 24.12 2.37
C LEU A 628 11.71 25.56 2.67
N ASP A 629 12.69 26.39 3.03
CA ASP A 629 12.47 27.84 3.14
C ASP A 629 12.74 28.53 1.79
N ASP A 630 12.26 29.77 1.66
CA ASP A 630 12.38 30.52 0.41
C ASP A 630 13.85 30.85 0.08
N ILE A 631 14.74 30.99 1.08
CA ILE A 631 16.19 31.16 0.87
C ILE A 631 16.79 29.88 0.25
N GLN A 632 16.43 28.70 0.75
CA GLN A 632 16.87 27.42 0.18
C GLN A 632 16.37 27.22 -1.25
N PHE A 633 15.13 27.64 -1.54
CA PHE A 633 14.45 27.39 -2.80
C PHE A 633 14.83 28.38 -3.92
N TYR A 634 14.84 29.69 -3.63
CA TYR A 634 15.07 30.76 -4.62
C TYR A 634 16.53 31.22 -4.68
N GLU A 635 17.17 31.47 -3.54
CA GLU A 635 18.54 32.01 -3.50
C GLU A 635 19.60 30.91 -3.66
N LYS A 636 19.56 29.88 -2.81
CA LYS A 636 20.53 28.78 -2.81
C LYS A 636 20.22 27.72 -3.87
N GLN A 637 18.95 27.63 -4.28
CA GLN A 637 18.43 26.67 -5.27
C GLN A 637 18.79 25.21 -4.96
N ILE A 638 18.56 24.80 -3.71
CA ILE A 638 18.77 23.43 -3.22
C ILE A 638 17.41 22.79 -2.95
N PRO A 639 17.14 21.56 -3.44
CA PRO A 639 18.04 20.67 -4.18
C PRO A 639 18.08 20.90 -5.71
N PHE A 640 17.25 21.81 -6.25
CA PHE A 640 17.09 22.02 -7.70
C PHE A 640 17.24 23.48 -8.10
N THR A 641 17.93 23.72 -9.22
CA THR A 641 17.96 25.03 -9.90
C THR A 641 16.56 25.46 -10.33
N LEU A 642 16.31 26.77 -10.43
CA LEU A 642 15.01 27.29 -10.90
C LEU A 642 14.63 26.74 -12.29
N GLU A 643 15.62 26.44 -13.15
CA GLU A 643 15.37 25.77 -14.43
C GLU A 643 14.82 24.35 -14.25
N LYS A 644 15.46 23.52 -13.40
CA LYS A 644 14.96 22.18 -13.08
C LYS A 644 13.59 22.23 -12.42
N GLN A 645 13.34 23.20 -11.54
CA GLN A 645 12.02 23.40 -10.94
C GLN A 645 10.95 23.73 -11.99
N ARG A 646 11.25 24.54 -13.02
CA ARG A 646 10.35 24.77 -14.17
C ARG A 646 10.09 23.47 -14.95
N ARG A 647 11.12 22.67 -15.22
CA ARG A 647 10.96 21.36 -15.89
C ARG A 647 10.07 20.41 -15.07
N ILE A 648 10.26 20.36 -13.76
CA ILE A 648 9.39 19.63 -12.81
C ILE A 648 7.94 20.13 -12.90
N ALA A 649 7.73 21.45 -12.79
CA ALA A 649 6.39 22.04 -12.87
C ALA A 649 5.69 21.73 -14.20
N SER A 650 6.42 21.81 -15.33
CA SER A 650 5.93 21.44 -16.66
C SER A 650 5.47 19.97 -16.76
N VAL A 651 6.31 19.04 -16.29
CA VAL A 651 6.01 17.61 -16.21
C VAL A 651 4.75 17.33 -15.38
N LEU A 652 4.66 17.93 -14.18
CA LEU A 652 3.52 17.73 -13.29
C LEU A 652 2.23 18.37 -13.81
N ASN A 653 2.33 19.57 -14.40
CA ASN A 653 1.18 20.27 -14.97
C ASN A 653 0.59 19.47 -16.14
N THR A 654 1.45 18.94 -17.02
CA THR A 654 1.06 18.09 -18.14
C THR A 654 0.43 16.77 -17.66
N LEU A 655 1.07 16.09 -16.70
CA LEU A 655 0.59 14.81 -16.14
C LEU A 655 -0.79 14.97 -15.51
N VAL A 656 -0.94 15.92 -14.59
CA VAL A 656 -2.16 16.08 -13.79
C VAL A 656 -3.34 16.49 -14.69
N TYR A 657 -3.14 17.46 -15.58
CA TYR A 657 -4.19 17.88 -16.52
C TYR A 657 -4.68 16.71 -17.39
N ASN A 658 -3.77 15.97 -18.03
CA ASN A 658 -4.13 14.84 -18.89
C ASN A 658 -4.71 13.66 -18.10
N GLY A 659 -4.26 13.42 -16.87
CA GLY A 659 -4.82 12.38 -15.99
C GLY A 659 -6.26 12.67 -15.56
N LEU A 660 -6.56 13.91 -15.18
CA LEU A 660 -7.93 14.33 -14.83
C LEU A 660 -8.87 14.31 -16.04
N LEU A 661 -8.38 14.75 -17.22
CA LEU A 661 -9.16 14.79 -18.45
C LEU A 661 -9.51 13.39 -18.99
N ARG A 662 -8.60 12.42 -18.87
CA ARG A 662 -8.77 11.05 -19.40
C ARG A 662 -9.36 10.07 -18.39
N GLY A 663 -9.40 10.43 -17.11
CA GLY A 663 -9.82 9.56 -16.02
C GLY A 663 -8.69 8.62 -15.60
N THR A 664 -8.69 8.22 -14.33
CA THR A 664 -7.59 7.46 -13.74
C THR A 664 -8.07 6.11 -13.24
N GLY A 665 -7.48 5.03 -13.76
CA GLY A 665 -7.68 3.69 -13.20
C GLY A 665 -7.23 3.64 -11.73
N PRO A 666 -7.80 2.74 -10.91
CA PRO A 666 -7.53 2.68 -9.47
C PRO A 666 -6.04 2.50 -9.14
N GLU A 667 -5.28 1.80 -10.01
CA GLU A 667 -3.82 1.62 -9.86
C GLU A 667 -3.03 2.95 -9.82
N ASN A 668 -3.55 4.01 -10.44
CA ASN A 668 -2.86 5.30 -10.59
C ASN A 668 -3.34 6.39 -9.61
N ARG A 669 -4.30 6.10 -8.72
CA ARG A 669 -4.88 7.10 -7.79
C ARG A 669 -3.82 7.76 -6.91
N GLN A 670 -2.94 6.96 -6.31
CA GLN A 670 -1.89 7.44 -5.37
C GLN A 670 -0.79 8.26 -6.06
N LEU A 671 -0.46 7.92 -7.32
CA LEU A 671 0.40 8.75 -8.17
C LEU A 671 -0.25 10.13 -8.37
N MET A 672 -1.53 10.17 -8.75
CA MET A 672 -2.26 11.41 -8.99
C MET A 672 -2.40 12.25 -7.73
N ASP A 673 -2.79 11.67 -6.59
CA ASP A 673 -2.89 12.37 -5.30
C ASP A 673 -1.55 13.04 -4.91
N SER A 674 -0.43 12.33 -5.14
CA SER A 674 0.92 12.84 -4.87
C SER A 674 1.34 13.92 -5.87
N ALA A 675 1.05 13.72 -7.16
CA ALA A 675 1.40 14.68 -8.22
C ALA A 675 0.58 15.97 -8.13
N ILE A 676 -0.72 15.89 -7.82
CA ILE A 676 -1.60 17.03 -7.54
C ILE A 676 -1.05 17.85 -6.38
N ARG A 677 -0.73 17.19 -5.25
CA ARG A 677 -0.14 17.86 -4.07
C ARG A 677 1.18 18.55 -4.40
N CYS A 678 2.06 17.88 -5.15
CA CYS A 678 3.36 18.45 -5.56
C CYS A 678 3.16 19.66 -6.50
N LEU A 679 2.25 19.56 -7.47
CA LEU A 679 1.90 20.63 -8.40
C LEU A 679 1.32 21.85 -7.68
N HIS A 680 0.41 21.64 -6.73
CA HIS A 680 -0.18 22.72 -5.92
C HIS A 680 0.89 23.46 -5.12
N LEU A 681 1.79 22.74 -4.42
CA LEU A 681 2.85 23.37 -3.63
C LEU A 681 3.82 24.19 -4.51
N LEU A 682 4.12 23.74 -5.73
CA LEU A 682 4.93 24.51 -6.69
C LEU A 682 4.18 25.74 -7.23
N TYR A 683 2.90 25.60 -7.55
CA TYR A 683 2.08 26.70 -8.04
C TYR A 683 1.82 27.77 -6.96
N GLU A 684 1.60 27.37 -5.71
CA GLU A 684 1.44 28.28 -4.57
C GLU A 684 2.74 29.03 -4.28
N ARG A 685 3.90 28.37 -4.36
CA ARG A 685 5.21 29.05 -4.32
C ARG A 685 5.34 30.09 -5.43
N ASP A 686 5.01 29.73 -6.68
CA ASP A 686 5.05 30.67 -7.81
C ASP A 686 4.10 31.87 -7.63
N CYS A 687 2.94 31.66 -7.01
CA CYS A 687 2.01 32.74 -6.66
C CYS A 687 2.56 33.70 -5.58
N ARG A 688 3.43 33.23 -4.68
CA ARG A 688 4.08 34.06 -3.65
C ARG A 688 5.29 34.81 -4.21
N HIS A 689 6.17 34.08 -4.92
CA HIS A 689 7.32 34.65 -5.61
C HIS A 689 7.48 33.96 -6.97
N PRO A 690 7.14 34.65 -8.08
CA PRO A 690 7.20 34.08 -9.42
C PRO A 690 8.58 33.56 -9.79
N PHE A 691 8.61 32.35 -10.33
CA PHE A 691 9.78 31.73 -10.94
C PHE A 691 9.45 31.03 -12.27
N CYS A 692 8.20 30.66 -12.53
CA CYS A 692 7.72 30.09 -13.78
C CYS A 692 7.14 31.16 -14.73
N PRO A 693 7.32 31.03 -16.06
CA PRO A 693 6.61 31.87 -17.02
C PRO A 693 5.12 31.47 -17.07
N SER A 694 4.22 32.43 -17.25
CA SER A 694 2.77 32.17 -17.35
C SER A 694 2.40 31.16 -18.45
N ALA A 695 3.18 31.10 -19.52
CA ALA A 695 3.03 30.13 -20.61
C ALA A 695 3.10 28.65 -20.13
N LEU A 696 3.90 28.35 -19.11
CA LEU A 696 4.09 27.01 -18.55
C LEU A 696 2.83 26.53 -17.81
N TRP A 697 2.22 27.38 -16.99
CA TRP A 697 0.99 27.03 -16.28
C TRP A 697 -0.19 26.83 -17.24
N LEU A 698 -0.23 27.62 -18.30
CA LEU A 698 -1.29 27.59 -19.31
C LEU A 698 -1.13 26.47 -20.35
N SER A 699 0.06 25.87 -20.50
CA SER A 699 0.41 25.01 -21.64
C SER A 699 -0.53 23.83 -21.88
N PRO A 700 -0.93 23.00 -20.88
CA PRO A 700 -1.64 21.75 -21.16
C PRO A 700 -3.05 22.00 -21.71
N GLY A 701 -3.64 23.15 -21.34
CA GLY A 701 -4.97 23.55 -21.80
C GLY A 701 -4.99 24.34 -23.11
N ARG A 702 -3.84 24.75 -23.69
CA ARG A 702 -3.83 25.63 -24.88
C ARG A 702 -4.56 25.04 -26.09
N THR A 703 -4.52 23.72 -26.26
CA THR A 703 -5.05 23.01 -27.43
C THR A 703 -6.39 22.32 -27.19
N SER A 704 -6.80 22.15 -25.93
CA SER A 704 -7.92 21.29 -25.53
C SER A 704 -8.93 21.93 -24.56
N ARG A 705 -8.82 23.24 -24.29
CA ARG A 705 -9.78 23.99 -23.46
C ARG A 705 -11.18 23.99 -24.10
N PRO A 706 -12.24 23.59 -23.35
CA PRO A 706 -13.62 23.72 -23.83
C PRO A 706 -14.13 25.16 -23.69
N PRO A 707 -15.26 25.52 -24.34
CA PRO A 707 -15.90 26.82 -24.15
C PRO A 707 -16.32 27.07 -22.69
N ILE A 708 -16.22 28.32 -22.23
CA ILE A 708 -16.56 28.77 -20.86
C ILE A 708 -17.94 28.27 -20.40
N ALA A 709 -18.96 28.37 -21.25
CA ALA A 709 -20.32 27.90 -20.93
C ALA A 709 -20.45 26.37 -20.80
N PHE A 710 -19.57 25.59 -21.43
CA PHE A 710 -19.49 24.14 -21.24
C PHE A 710 -18.76 23.80 -19.94
N ALA A 711 -17.65 24.47 -19.67
CA ALA A 711 -16.90 24.37 -18.40
C ALA A 711 -17.83 24.60 -17.19
N ALA A 712 -18.65 25.66 -17.23
CA ALA A 712 -19.65 25.93 -16.21
C ALA A 712 -20.67 24.78 -16.05
N ARG A 713 -21.34 24.34 -17.13
CA ARG A 713 -22.37 23.29 -17.03
C ARG A 713 -21.85 21.93 -16.55
N THR A 714 -20.56 21.64 -16.71
CA THR A 714 -19.97 20.36 -16.27
C THR A 714 -19.61 20.28 -14.78
N HIS A 715 -19.60 21.40 -14.05
CA HIS A 715 -19.22 21.43 -12.63
C HIS A 715 -20.39 21.08 -11.68
N GLU A 716 -21.65 21.24 -12.12
CA GLU A 716 -22.83 21.00 -11.26
C GLU A 716 -23.10 19.51 -10.96
N VAL A 717 -22.39 18.58 -11.60
CA VAL A 717 -22.73 17.14 -11.65
C VAL A 717 -21.87 16.27 -10.71
N LEU A 718 -20.89 16.83 -10.01
CA LEU A 718 -19.94 16.05 -9.20
C LEU A 718 -20.29 16.03 -7.69
N PRO A 719 -20.59 14.86 -7.08
CA PRO A 719 -20.50 14.67 -5.64
C PRO A 719 -19.03 14.62 -5.21
N THR A 720 -18.74 15.05 -3.97
CA THR A 720 -17.38 15.25 -3.45
C THR A 720 -16.58 13.97 -3.18
N SER A 721 -17.11 12.78 -3.42
CA SER A 721 -16.51 11.50 -2.99
C SER A 721 -15.63 10.79 -4.04
N ASP A 722 -15.91 10.94 -5.34
CA ASP A 722 -15.30 10.11 -6.41
C ASP A 722 -14.78 10.91 -7.62
N VAL A 723 -13.83 11.83 -7.35
CA VAL A 723 -13.27 12.76 -8.36
C VAL A 723 -12.40 12.06 -9.44
N PHE A 724 -12.00 10.80 -9.21
CA PHE A 724 -10.97 10.09 -9.99
C PHE A 724 -11.49 8.96 -10.90
N THR A 725 -12.70 8.47 -10.68
CA THR A 725 -13.24 7.28 -11.38
C THR A 725 -13.98 7.62 -12.68
N SER A 726 -14.38 8.87 -12.88
CA SER A 726 -14.99 9.37 -14.11
C SER A 726 -14.17 10.53 -14.68
N PRO A 727 -13.76 10.51 -15.97
CA PRO A 727 -13.16 11.67 -16.62
C PRO A 727 -14.16 12.83 -16.61
N SER A 728 -13.83 13.91 -15.90
CA SER A 728 -14.71 15.07 -15.78
C SER A 728 -13.94 16.38 -15.93
N MET A 729 -14.46 17.26 -16.77
CA MET A 729 -13.94 18.63 -16.92
C MET A 729 -14.12 19.42 -15.62
N GLY A 730 -15.13 19.11 -14.81
CA GLY A 730 -15.30 19.65 -13.45
C GLY A 730 -14.07 19.40 -12.59
N SER A 731 -13.51 18.18 -12.61
CA SER A 731 -12.29 17.82 -11.88
C SER A 731 -11.09 18.68 -12.27
N VAL A 732 -10.95 19.01 -13.56
CA VAL A 732 -9.90 19.90 -14.08
C VAL A 732 -10.08 21.33 -13.57
N ILE A 733 -11.31 21.87 -13.64
CA ILE A 733 -11.62 23.24 -13.19
C ILE A 733 -11.40 23.39 -11.68
N THR A 734 -11.71 22.36 -10.88
CA THR A 734 -11.52 22.40 -9.43
C THR A 734 -10.08 22.15 -8.99
N ILE A 735 -9.37 21.20 -9.62
CA ILE A 735 -8.04 20.77 -9.18
C ILE A 735 -6.92 21.55 -9.88
N THR A 736 -7.03 21.86 -11.18
CA THR A 736 -6.00 22.60 -11.93
C THR A 736 -6.52 23.89 -12.57
N PRO A 737 -7.17 24.80 -11.79
CA PRO A 737 -7.70 26.06 -12.31
C PRO A 737 -6.63 26.94 -12.96
N HIS A 738 -5.36 26.83 -12.54
CA HIS A 738 -4.24 27.62 -13.07
C HIS A 738 -3.95 27.42 -14.56
N VAL A 739 -4.47 26.33 -15.16
CA VAL A 739 -4.40 26.06 -16.60
C VAL A 739 -5.29 27.00 -17.42
N PHE A 740 -6.28 27.63 -16.78
CA PHE A 740 -7.10 28.70 -17.34
C PHE A 740 -6.55 30.08 -16.89
N PRO A 741 -6.44 31.07 -17.80
CA PRO A 741 -6.16 32.47 -17.43
C PRO A 741 -7.12 33.01 -16.38
N PHE A 742 -6.67 33.97 -15.57
CA PHE A 742 -7.48 34.55 -14.50
C PHE A 742 -8.84 35.09 -15.00
N GLU A 743 -8.83 35.85 -16.10
CA GLU A 743 -10.07 36.39 -16.70
C GLU A 743 -11.05 35.28 -17.12
N GLU A 744 -10.56 34.19 -17.74
CA GLU A 744 -11.41 33.04 -18.09
C GLU A 744 -12.03 32.40 -16.84
N ARG A 745 -11.28 32.27 -15.74
CA ARG A 745 -11.82 31.77 -14.46
C ARG A 745 -12.88 32.69 -13.87
N VAL A 746 -12.67 34.01 -13.93
CA VAL A 746 -13.67 35.00 -13.49
C VAL A 746 -14.93 34.89 -14.34
N HIS A 747 -14.82 34.73 -15.66
CA HIS A 747 -15.97 34.49 -16.53
C HIS A 747 -16.72 33.18 -16.21
N VAL A 748 -16.01 32.07 -15.98
CA VAL A 748 -16.63 30.80 -15.52
C VAL A 748 -17.37 31.00 -14.18
N PHE A 749 -16.76 31.73 -13.23
CA PHE A 749 -17.40 32.05 -11.94
C PHE A 749 -18.65 32.92 -12.08
N ARG A 750 -18.64 33.90 -12.98
CA ARG A 750 -19.81 34.74 -13.27
C ARG A 750 -20.92 33.96 -13.97
N GLU A 751 -20.59 33.00 -14.83
CA GLU A 751 -21.56 32.10 -15.46
C GLU A 751 -22.22 31.18 -14.41
N PHE A 752 -21.48 30.65 -13.43
CA PHE A 752 -22.06 29.91 -12.29
C PHE A 752 -23.09 30.74 -11.51
N ILE A 753 -22.77 31.99 -11.20
CA ILE A 753 -23.69 32.90 -10.52
C ILE A 753 -24.93 33.16 -11.39
N SER A 754 -24.74 33.37 -12.69
CA SER A 754 -25.84 33.57 -13.66
C SER A 754 -26.78 32.36 -13.70
N MET A 755 -26.22 31.15 -13.73
CA MET A 755 -26.97 29.88 -13.71
C MET A 755 -27.72 29.67 -12.39
N ASP A 756 -27.09 29.89 -11.23
CA ASP A 756 -27.77 29.80 -9.92
C ASP A 756 -28.90 30.84 -9.80
N LYS A 757 -28.68 32.09 -10.24
CA LYS A 757 -29.73 33.14 -10.30
C LYS A 757 -30.88 32.74 -11.22
N ALA A 758 -30.60 32.17 -12.40
CA ALA A 758 -31.63 31.71 -13.33
C ALA A 758 -32.41 30.49 -12.80
N SER A 759 -31.73 29.53 -12.18
CA SER A 759 -32.32 28.33 -11.58
C SER A 759 -33.29 28.70 -10.45
N ARG A 760 -32.87 29.59 -9.53
CA ARG A 760 -33.73 30.11 -8.45
C ARG A 760 -34.95 30.87 -8.96
N LYS A 761 -34.79 31.57 -10.08
CA LYS A 761 -35.91 32.24 -10.76
C LYS A 761 -36.90 31.26 -11.38
N MET A 762 -36.43 30.13 -11.91
CA MET A 762 -37.32 29.06 -12.39
C MET A 762 -37.99 28.29 -11.24
N ALA A 763 -37.32 28.18 -10.08
CA ALA A 763 -37.86 27.54 -8.88
C ALA A 763 -38.88 28.40 -8.09
N GLY A 764 -39.11 29.66 -8.48
CA GLY A 764 -39.97 30.59 -7.73
C GLY A 764 -39.36 31.09 -6.42
N GLU A 765 -38.05 30.90 -6.21
CA GLU A 765 -37.30 31.46 -5.08
C GLU A 765 -36.90 32.93 -5.33
N VAL A 766 -36.78 33.34 -6.59
CA VAL A 766 -36.36 34.68 -7.03
C VAL A 766 -37.22 35.14 -8.22
N ASP A 767 -38.38 35.73 -7.92
CA ASP A 767 -39.28 36.26 -8.96
C ASP A 767 -38.78 37.58 -9.57
N ALA A 768 -39.53 38.10 -10.55
CA ALA A 768 -39.24 39.35 -11.26
C ALA A 768 -39.11 40.58 -10.31
N PRO A 769 -38.47 41.68 -10.75
CA PRO A 769 -38.21 42.84 -9.89
C PRO A 769 -39.48 43.35 -9.20
N GLY A 770 -39.47 43.36 -7.86
CA GLY A 770 -40.59 43.78 -7.02
C GLY A 770 -41.35 42.68 -6.29
N ALA A 771 -41.12 41.39 -6.57
CA ALA A 771 -41.75 40.28 -5.84
C ALA A 771 -40.75 39.54 -4.94
N ARG A 772 -40.85 39.75 -3.61
CA ARG A 772 -40.06 39.08 -2.56
C ARG A 772 -38.55 39.40 -2.50
N SER A 773 -38.16 40.67 -2.67
CA SER A 773 -36.88 41.15 -2.14
C SER A 773 -36.82 41.03 -0.62
N ILE A 774 -35.64 40.80 -0.05
CA ILE A 774 -35.41 40.89 1.39
C ILE A 774 -35.26 42.37 1.73
N GLU A 775 -36.31 42.97 2.26
CA GLU A 775 -36.26 44.33 2.80
C GLU A 775 -35.58 44.32 4.18
N ILE A 776 -34.59 45.19 4.36
CA ILE A 776 -33.95 45.44 5.66
C ILE A 776 -33.94 46.93 5.98
N VAL A 777 -34.13 47.25 7.26
CA VAL A 777 -34.10 48.62 7.79
C VAL A 777 -32.85 48.78 8.65
N VAL A 778 -31.97 49.71 8.31
CA VAL A 778 -30.61 49.81 8.89
C VAL A 778 -30.35 51.22 9.40
N ARG A 779 -29.94 51.35 10.66
CA ARG A 779 -29.46 52.63 11.22
C ARG A 779 -27.98 52.82 10.89
N ARG A 780 -27.59 53.98 10.36
CA ARG A 780 -26.18 54.27 9.98
C ARG A 780 -25.18 54.12 11.12
N GLY A 781 -25.58 54.38 12.37
CA GLY A 781 -24.72 54.17 13.54
C GLY A 781 -24.65 52.72 14.06
N HIS A 782 -25.44 51.80 13.52
CA HIS A 782 -25.60 50.41 14.03
C HIS A 782 -25.68 49.39 12.87
N VAL A 783 -24.91 49.63 11.80
CA VAL A 783 -24.99 48.85 10.55
C VAL A 783 -24.66 47.37 10.77
N VAL A 784 -23.72 47.06 11.66
CA VAL A 784 -23.31 45.68 11.98
C VAL A 784 -24.39 44.97 12.79
N GLU A 785 -24.91 45.61 13.83
CA GLU A 785 -25.89 45.02 14.75
C GLU A 785 -27.25 44.81 14.07
N ASP A 786 -27.72 45.81 13.31
CA ASP A 786 -28.99 45.73 12.59
C ASP A 786 -28.90 44.78 11.39
N GLY A 787 -27.74 44.75 10.70
CA GLY A 787 -27.45 43.78 9.65
C GLY A 787 -27.41 42.34 10.17
N PHE A 788 -26.67 42.09 11.26
CA PHE A 788 -26.60 40.77 11.90
C PHE A 788 -27.98 40.28 12.36
N ARG A 789 -28.75 41.14 13.05
CA ARG A 789 -30.08 40.79 13.58
C ARG A 789 -31.07 40.39 12.48
N GLN A 790 -31.03 41.07 11.33
CA GLN A 790 -31.97 40.83 10.23
C GLN A 790 -31.51 39.72 9.27
N LEU A 791 -30.22 39.65 8.94
CA LEU A 791 -29.72 38.78 7.86
C LEU A 791 -29.14 37.45 8.34
N ASN A 792 -28.69 37.31 9.59
CA ASN A 792 -27.97 36.09 10.01
C ASN A 792 -28.86 34.82 10.00
N SER A 793 -30.14 34.95 10.31
CA SER A 793 -31.11 33.83 10.32
C SER A 793 -31.69 33.47 8.94
N ILE A 794 -31.36 34.24 7.89
CA ILE A 794 -32.00 34.12 6.56
C ILE A 794 -31.54 32.89 5.77
N GLY A 795 -30.31 32.42 6.01
CA GLY A 795 -29.75 31.22 5.37
C GLY A 795 -29.57 31.37 3.85
N SER A 796 -29.95 30.34 3.09
CA SER A 796 -29.81 30.29 1.62
C SER A 796 -30.52 31.43 0.89
N ARG A 797 -31.59 31.98 1.47
CA ARG A 797 -32.34 33.13 0.93
C ARG A 797 -31.48 34.40 0.83
N LEU A 798 -30.30 34.48 1.46
CA LEU A 798 -29.37 35.60 1.29
C LEU A 798 -28.92 35.77 -0.18
N LYS A 799 -29.06 34.74 -1.02
CA LYS A 799 -28.85 34.83 -2.48
C LYS A 799 -29.92 35.69 -3.21
N SER A 800 -31.11 35.86 -2.64
CA SER A 800 -32.15 36.74 -3.20
C SER A 800 -31.74 38.23 -3.13
N SER A 801 -32.39 39.09 -3.93
CA SER A 801 -32.12 40.53 -3.89
C SER A 801 -32.43 41.11 -2.50
N ILE A 802 -31.52 41.94 -1.97
CA ILE A 802 -31.68 42.66 -0.70
C ILE A 802 -32.00 44.12 -1.04
N HIS A 803 -33.05 44.65 -0.46
CA HIS A 803 -33.46 46.06 -0.60
C HIS A 803 -33.20 46.76 0.73
N VAL A 804 -32.36 47.81 0.72
CA VAL A 804 -31.92 48.47 1.96
C VAL A 804 -32.60 49.82 2.14
N SER A 805 -33.28 49.99 3.27
CA SER A 805 -33.80 51.28 3.74
C SER A 805 -32.95 51.80 4.89
N PHE A 806 -32.19 52.87 4.66
CA PHE A 806 -31.47 53.55 5.72
C PHE A 806 -32.43 54.44 6.54
N VAL A 807 -32.27 54.40 7.86
CA VAL A 807 -33.01 55.24 8.82
C VAL A 807 -32.02 56.00 9.69
N ASN A 808 -32.39 57.23 10.04
CA ASN A 808 -31.61 58.05 10.96
C ASN A 808 -31.77 57.60 12.42
N GLU A 809 -31.08 58.26 13.36
CA GLU A 809 -31.15 57.91 14.80
C GLU A 809 -32.55 58.06 15.42
N SER A 810 -33.42 58.88 14.82
CA SER A 810 -34.83 59.04 15.23
C SER A 810 -35.79 58.06 14.52
N GLY A 811 -35.26 57.12 13.73
CA GLY A 811 -36.04 56.10 13.03
C GLY A 811 -36.78 56.60 11.79
N LEU A 812 -36.51 57.83 11.35
CA LEU A 812 -37.10 58.38 10.12
C LEU A 812 -36.34 57.86 8.89
N PRO A 813 -37.04 57.49 7.80
CA PRO A 813 -36.41 57.00 6.58
C PRO A 813 -35.60 58.10 5.89
N GLU A 814 -34.39 57.77 5.49
CA GLU A 814 -33.59 58.62 4.62
C GLU A 814 -34.11 58.55 3.18
N ALA A 815 -34.04 59.67 2.45
CA ALA A 815 -34.53 59.74 1.08
C ALA A 815 -33.58 59.02 0.11
N GLY A 816 -33.92 57.78 -0.27
CA GLY A 816 -33.21 57.02 -1.29
C GLY A 816 -34.08 55.94 -1.94
N LEU A 817 -33.99 55.79 -3.26
CA LEU A 817 -34.62 54.69 -4.00
C LEU A 817 -33.52 53.69 -4.37
N ASP A 818 -33.57 52.48 -3.81
CA ASP A 818 -32.54 51.46 -4.05
C ASP A 818 -32.68 50.81 -5.44
N TYR A 819 -32.08 51.45 -6.44
CA TYR A 819 -31.79 50.85 -7.76
C TYR A 819 -30.50 50.00 -7.75
N GLY A 820 -30.14 49.40 -6.60
CA GLY A 820 -28.89 48.65 -6.38
C GLY A 820 -27.75 49.48 -5.77
N GLY A 821 -28.00 50.75 -5.46
CA GLY A 821 -27.02 51.64 -4.84
C GLY A 821 -26.91 51.46 -3.33
N LEU A 822 -28.04 51.38 -2.63
CA LEU A 822 -28.08 51.33 -1.16
C LEU A 822 -27.68 49.93 -0.64
N SER A 823 -28.03 48.88 -1.38
CA SER A 823 -27.56 47.52 -1.14
C SER A 823 -26.04 47.37 -1.33
N LYS A 824 -25.43 48.09 -2.28
CA LYS A 824 -23.97 48.16 -2.41
C LYS A 824 -23.34 48.91 -1.24
N GLU A 825 -23.86 50.10 -0.92
CA GLU A 825 -23.42 50.95 0.20
C GLU A 825 -23.43 50.18 1.53
N PHE A 826 -24.54 49.50 1.84
CA PHE A 826 -24.67 48.65 3.03
C PHE A 826 -23.64 47.53 3.09
N LEU A 827 -23.40 46.80 1.98
CA LEU A 827 -22.42 45.71 1.96
C LEU A 827 -20.98 46.21 2.12
N THR A 828 -20.67 47.41 1.62
CA THR A 828 -19.36 48.06 1.87
C THR A 828 -19.24 48.57 3.31
N ASP A 829 -20.29 49.19 3.86
CA ASP A 829 -20.25 49.80 5.20
C ASP A 829 -20.21 48.76 6.31
N ILE A 830 -21.02 47.69 6.20
CA ILE A 830 -21.05 46.62 7.22
C ILE A 830 -19.71 45.89 7.30
N THR A 831 -19.06 45.64 6.15
CA THR A 831 -17.77 44.97 6.12
C THR A 831 -16.65 45.89 6.60
N LYS A 832 -16.65 47.15 6.18
CA LYS A 832 -15.72 48.17 6.67
C LYS A 832 -15.80 48.36 8.19
N ALA A 833 -17.00 48.41 8.76
CA ALA A 833 -17.20 48.57 10.21
C ALA A 833 -16.77 47.32 11.00
N ALA A 834 -17.09 46.12 10.51
CA ALA A 834 -16.84 44.87 11.25
C ALA A 834 -15.42 44.28 11.06
N PHE A 835 -14.72 44.63 9.98
CA PHE A 835 -13.30 44.32 9.78
C PHE A 835 -12.34 45.36 10.40
N ALA A 836 -12.88 46.45 10.97
CA ALA A 836 -12.11 47.42 11.74
C ALA A 836 -11.47 46.73 12.97
N SER A 837 -10.21 47.04 13.27
CA SER A 837 -9.49 46.40 14.38
C SER A 837 -10.11 46.75 15.75
N GLU A 838 -10.75 47.91 15.82
CA GLU A 838 -11.48 48.44 16.97
C GLU A 838 -12.73 47.61 17.31
N TYR A 839 -13.35 46.95 16.32
CA TYR A 839 -14.49 46.05 16.53
C TYR A 839 -14.05 44.68 17.09
N GLY A 840 -12.76 44.34 16.99
CA GLY A 840 -12.13 43.21 17.71
C GLY A 840 -12.35 41.82 17.13
N LEU A 841 -13.13 41.65 16.05
CA LEU A 841 -13.29 40.37 15.34
C LEU A 841 -12.08 40.00 14.50
N PHE A 842 -11.43 41.00 13.89
CA PHE A 842 -10.24 40.86 13.05
C PHE A 842 -9.14 41.79 13.57
N SER A 843 -7.90 41.44 13.28
CA SER A 843 -6.70 42.21 13.59
C SER A 843 -5.79 42.27 12.37
N GLN A 844 -5.00 43.33 12.27
CA GLN A 844 -3.96 43.45 11.23
C GLN A 844 -2.72 42.65 11.62
N THR A 845 -2.06 42.02 10.64
CA THR A 845 -0.75 41.39 10.83
C THR A 845 0.32 42.42 11.18
N THR A 846 1.39 41.98 11.86
CA THR A 846 2.53 42.84 12.22
C THR A 846 3.45 43.20 11.03
N THR A 847 3.09 42.79 9.81
CA THR A 847 3.80 43.10 8.57
C THR A 847 3.44 44.50 8.05
N SER A 848 4.27 45.04 7.15
CA SER A 848 4.06 46.34 6.48
C SER A 848 2.67 46.48 5.85
N ASP A 849 2.15 45.37 5.33
CA ASP A 849 0.99 45.34 4.45
C ASP A 849 -0.34 45.28 5.23
N ARG A 850 -0.28 45.19 6.58
CA ARG A 850 -1.42 45.26 7.50
C ARG A 850 -2.61 44.35 7.14
N LEU A 851 -2.30 43.14 6.67
CA LEU A 851 -3.28 42.19 6.18
C LEU A 851 -4.20 41.69 7.30
N LEU A 852 -5.47 41.47 7.01
CA LEU A 852 -6.46 41.06 8.01
C LEU A 852 -6.38 39.56 8.34
N VAL A 853 -6.42 39.24 9.63
CA VAL A 853 -6.57 37.89 10.19
C VAL A 853 -7.66 37.86 11.27
N PRO A 854 -8.38 36.74 11.47
CA PRO A 854 -9.31 36.60 12.58
C PRO A 854 -8.61 36.77 13.93
N SER A 855 -9.18 37.60 14.80
CA SER A 855 -8.64 37.90 16.13
C SER A 855 -8.86 36.71 17.08
N PRO A 856 -7.81 36.20 17.77
CA PRO A 856 -7.97 35.18 18.81
C PRO A 856 -8.87 35.62 19.98
N SER A 857 -9.10 36.93 20.13
CA SER A 857 -9.96 37.53 21.14
C SER A 857 -11.44 37.56 20.75
N ALA A 858 -11.77 37.36 19.48
CA ALA A 858 -13.15 37.36 18.98
C ALA A 858 -14.04 36.33 19.70
N ARG A 859 -13.45 35.24 20.23
CA ARG A 859 -14.15 34.22 21.04
C ARG A 859 -14.75 34.76 22.34
N TYR A 860 -14.25 35.88 22.84
CA TYR A 860 -14.69 36.51 24.10
C TYR A 860 -15.71 37.63 23.89
N LEU A 861 -15.94 38.04 22.63
CA LEU A 861 -16.99 38.98 22.28
C LEU A 861 -18.35 38.27 22.28
N GLU A 862 -19.40 38.98 22.71
CA GLU A 862 -20.76 38.46 22.64
C GLU A 862 -21.13 38.13 21.19
N ASN A 863 -21.56 36.89 20.93
CA ASN A 863 -21.83 36.35 19.60
C ASN A 863 -20.65 36.40 18.60
N GLY A 864 -19.41 36.64 19.04
CA GLY A 864 -18.28 36.91 18.14
C GLY A 864 -17.99 35.82 17.09
N ILE A 865 -18.14 34.54 17.45
CA ILE A 865 -18.01 33.42 16.48
C ILE A 865 -19.13 33.44 15.43
N GLN A 866 -20.37 33.70 15.86
CA GLN A 866 -21.53 33.83 14.95
C GLN A 866 -21.38 35.05 14.04
N MET A 867 -20.77 36.13 14.55
CA MET A 867 -20.48 37.34 13.77
C MET A 867 -19.40 37.08 12.71
N ILE A 868 -18.36 36.30 13.00
CA ILE A 868 -17.38 35.85 11.98
C ILE A 868 -18.06 35.00 10.90
N GLU A 869 -18.93 34.06 11.28
CA GLU A 869 -19.70 33.26 10.31
C GLU A 869 -20.60 34.14 9.44
N PHE A 870 -21.31 35.09 10.07
CA PHE A 870 -22.16 36.06 9.38
C PHE A 870 -21.37 36.92 8.39
N LEU A 871 -20.20 37.43 8.78
CA LEU A 871 -19.31 38.17 7.88
C LEU A 871 -18.87 37.32 6.69
N GLY A 872 -18.53 36.04 6.90
CA GLY A 872 -18.25 35.11 5.81
C GLY A 872 -19.40 35.01 4.79
N ARG A 873 -20.65 34.98 5.27
CA ARG A 873 -21.84 35.01 4.39
C ARG A 873 -22.01 36.36 3.67
N ILE A 874 -21.68 37.48 4.31
CA ILE A 874 -21.71 38.82 3.71
C ILE A 874 -20.62 38.99 2.63
N VAL A 875 -19.39 38.50 2.85
CA VAL A 875 -18.36 38.46 1.81
C VAL A 875 -18.82 37.59 0.63
N GLY A 876 -19.41 36.42 0.91
CA GLY A 876 -20.02 35.57 -0.11
C GLY A 876 -21.14 36.28 -0.90
N LYS A 877 -21.97 37.09 -0.24
CA LYS A 877 -23.01 37.91 -0.88
C LYS A 877 -22.42 38.97 -1.80
N ALA A 878 -21.39 39.70 -1.38
CA ALA A 878 -20.71 40.68 -2.22
C ALA A 878 -20.08 40.02 -3.47
N LEU A 879 -19.43 38.86 -3.31
CA LEU A 879 -18.94 38.06 -4.44
C LEU A 879 -20.06 37.65 -5.41
N TYR A 880 -21.22 37.23 -4.88
CA TYR A 880 -22.40 36.82 -5.66
C TYR A 880 -23.07 37.97 -6.43
N GLU A 881 -23.08 39.19 -5.88
CA GLU A 881 -23.56 40.38 -6.60
C GLU A 881 -22.49 41.04 -7.48
N GLY A 882 -21.22 40.66 -7.33
CA GLY A 882 -20.11 41.28 -8.07
C GLY A 882 -19.67 42.63 -7.52
N ILE A 883 -19.90 42.85 -6.22
CA ILE A 883 -19.44 44.03 -5.49
C ILE A 883 -17.99 43.80 -5.04
N LEU A 884 -17.09 44.69 -5.47
CA LEU A 884 -15.73 44.75 -4.94
C LEU A 884 -15.75 45.35 -3.54
N LEU A 885 -14.99 44.75 -2.62
CA LEU A 885 -14.82 45.21 -1.25
C LEU A 885 -13.34 45.53 -1.01
N ASP A 886 -13.08 46.64 -0.32
CA ASP A 886 -11.75 47.26 -0.21
C ASP A 886 -11.00 46.79 1.05
N TYR A 887 -10.58 45.53 1.05
CA TYR A 887 -9.76 44.96 2.12
C TYR A 887 -8.92 43.78 1.64
N SER A 888 -7.77 43.57 2.29
CA SER A 888 -6.81 42.50 1.98
C SER A 888 -6.66 41.56 3.17
N PHE A 889 -7.01 40.29 2.98
CA PHE A 889 -6.78 39.23 3.96
C PHE A 889 -5.35 38.70 3.91
N SER A 890 -4.85 38.19 5.04
CA SER A 890 -3.57 37.48 5.06
C SER A 890 -3.62 36.23 4.19
N HIS A 891 -2.52 35.96 3.46
CA HIS A 891 -2.42 34.80 2.59
C HIS A 891 -2.66 33.49 3.36
N VAL A 892 -2.16 33.36 4.59
CA VAL A 892 -2.41 32.20 5.46
C VAL A 892 -3.90 31.98 5.72
N PHE A 893 -4.65 33.06 5.96
CA PHE A 893 -6.09 32.96 6.19
C PHE A 893 -6.83 32.50 4.92
N ILE A 894 -6.44 33.02 3.75
CA ILE A 894 -6.97 32.56 2.45
C ILE A 894 -6.63 31.09 2.18
N GLN A 895 -5.38 30.67 2.37
CA GLN A 895 -5.00 29.26 2.19
C GLN A 895 -5.78 28.35 3.13
N LYS A 896 -6.00 28.77 4.38
CA LYS A 896 -6.80 28.01 5.36
C LYS A 896 -8.28 27.91 4.97
N LEU A 897 -8.88 28.97 4.43
CA LEU A 897 -10.24 28.96 3.88
C LEU A 897 -10.37 28.02 2.66
N LEU A 898 -9.31 27.89 1.86
CA LEU A 898 -9.24 26.98 0.71
C LEU A 898 -8.88 25.53 1.09
N GLY A 899 -8.70 25.23 2.38
CA GLY A 899 -8.32 23.89 2.86
C GLY A 899 -6.88 23.47 2.54
N ARG A 900 -6.01 24.43 2.21
CA ARG A 900 -4.64 24.21 1.75
C ARG A 900 -3.63 24.26 2.91
N TYR A 901 -2.38 23.88 2.62
CA TYR A 901 -1.27 23.98 3.56
C TYR A 901 -0.63 25.37 3.45
N SER A 902 -0.13 25.88 4.57
CA SER A 902 0.73 27.08 4.59
C SER A 902 2.19 26.68 4.65
N PHE A 903 3.05 27.43 3.95
CA PHE A 903 4.50 27.26 4.03
C PHE A 903 5.04 27.80 5.37
N ILE A 904 6.18 27.26 5.81
CA ILE A 904 6.85 27.73 7.03
C ILE A 904 7.23 29.21 6.95
N ASP A 905 7.54 29.72 5.76
CA ASP A 905 7.89 31.13 5.51
C ASP A 905 6.73 32.08 5.82
N GLU A 906 5.48 31.65 5.63
CA GLU A 906 4.28 32.46 5.90
C GLU A 906 4.08 32.72 7.40
N LEU A 907 4.63 31.85 8.27
CA LEU A 907 4.60 32.03 9.71
C LEU A 907 5.31 33.32 10.13
N SER A 908 6.32 33.77 9.38
CA SER A 908 7.01 35.04 9.64
C SER A 908 6.07 36.26 9.63
N GLY A 909 4.95 36.19 8.89
CA GLY A 909 3.93 37.24 8.84
C GLY A 909 2.84 37.14 9.91
N LEU A 910 2.78 36.03 10.66
CA LEU A 910 1.83 35.80 11.74
C LEU A 910 2.49 35.86 13.13
N ASP A 911 3.62 35.17 13.29
CA ASP A 911 4.41 35.10 14.52
C ASP A 911 5.92 35.06 14.15
N PRO A 912 6.56 36.25 14.05
CA PRO A 912 7.99 36.34 13.73
C PRO A 912 8.90 35.65 14.75
N GLU A 913 8.48 35.55 16.01
CA GLU A 913 9.29 34.94 17.07
C GLU A 913 9.25 33.42 16.98
N LEU A 914 8.05 32.83 16.84
CA LEU A 914 7.91 31.38 16.62
C LEU A 914 8.61 30.95 15.33
N TYR A 915 8.48 31.73 14.24
CA TYR A 915 9.21 31.52 12.99
C TYR A 915 10.73 31.47 13.23
N ARG A 916 11.31 32.48 13.89
CA ARG A 916 12.74 32.54 14.23
C ARG A 916 13.19 31.33 15.05
N ASN A 917 12.39 30.94 16.05
CA ASN A 917 12.71 29.82 16.95
C ASN A 917 12.65 28.47 16.22
N LEU A 918 11.67 28.26 15.34
CA LEU A 918 11.57 27.05 14.51
C LEU A 918 12.68 26.97 13.47
N MET A 919 13.03 28.09 12.81
CA MET A 919 14.15 28.13 11.87
C MET A 919 15.49 27.85 12.55
N TYR A 920 15.69 28.34 13.78
CA TYR A 920 16.86 28.00 14.59
C TYR A 920 16.96 26.50 14.90
N ILE A 921 15.83 25.85 15.25
CA ILE A 921 15.77 24.40 15.45
C ILE A 921 16.07 23.67 14.13
N LYS A 922 15.42 24.06 13.02
CA LYS A 922 15.66 23.48 11.69
C LYS A 922 17.14 23.49 11.33
N VAL A 923 17.81 24.65 11.44
CA VAL A 923 19.25 24.79 11.15
C VAL A 923 20.11 23.94 12.10
N LYS A 924 19.83 23.95 13.41
CA LYS A 924 20.63 23.17 14.37
C LYS A 924 20.45 21.67 14.27
N THR A 925 19.23 21.18 14.01
CA THR A 925 18.97 19.75 13.84
C THR A 925 19.59 19.23 12.54
N ILE A 926 19.52 20.01 11.46
CA ILE A 926 20.20 19.69 10.18
C ILE A 926 21.73 19.75 10.30
N ALA A 927 22.29 20.54 11.22
CA ALA A 927 23.73 20.60 11.49
C ALA A 927 24.22 19.54 12.51
N ALA A 928 23.32 18.77 13.11
CA ALA A 928 23.61 17.70 14.07
C ALA A 928 23.35 16.28 13.52
N ILE A 929 22.88 16.21 12.28
CA ILE A 929 22.69 15.01 11.44
C ILE A 929 23.77 15.04 10.35
#